data_AF-A0A6M5YNK1-F1
#
_entry.id   AF-A0A6M5YNK1-F1
#
_cell.length_a   1.000
_cell.length_b   1.000
_cell.length_c   1.000
_cell.angle_alpha   90.00
_cell.angle_beta   90.00
_cell.angle_gamma   90.00
#
_symmetry.space_group_name_H-M   'P 1'
#
loop_
_entity.id
_entity.type
_entity.pdbx_description
1 polymer ?
#
loop_
_entity_poly.entity_id
_entity_poly.type
_entity_poly.pdbx_seq_one_letter_code
_entity_poly.pdbx_strand_id
1 'polypeptide(L)'
;MRSDPPTDRLPRLTTAFVAWVTRHPRAVLLAALALTIGAVHLSGARLEYHTQRNDLLSADKACQKRWQKYLDAFGDDDDMVVVAEGTDREKMKAALDDVAAAVRTRPDQFDRVFHRADMRPIADRAILYLPPEQIAAVRNRVDSMGVLLGDLGPLVWRKLSIQSLLGNGAGALERRAAGGELSATDRDLLAVLPGVAASAAATVRDPAAYQNPWGLAKNAPPPYPLPAKGEGEKDVALADYSFPEGKGTGGLGTEALTEPQYFFNPDGTLALLMCRPKKAAQSFTPAQEANDAMRAILADVGGRHPGVQLGLTGLPVLETDEMVMSDTDSTRASWLALAGVALLYFVVYRGFRYPLLTVGTLVIGTVWALGWATLTVGHLNILSATFAVMLIGMGDYGVLWVAQYDELRKLGHDAQDAACHTAAHAGPSVLVAALGTALAFFATMFADFKAVAELGWIAGWGVLFCAVACLTVLPATLALMERRKVEEPTPSPSLKGGEKLSWPAPLAGEGGGASPPGEGALSNGVSGVTAPGCGGVPLTRLEDSPPSPARGEGQDFSPLPSGRGAGEVSPTLLPFPAAFLPALASRPRFVLAVGAVLLLACTAFAGRLHYDHNLLNLQARGTDSVAWEHKLIDRAAGATWDAMSVARSREEALHLKAKYEAMAEVGKVVEVASLVPDRQEQKLPAVAAIRARLERLPAKEHLPVPAGSNPTAVRELATRVARLAASDSALSLATTDLARAVGDAPDEAAARLKGFDRALAADLAAELHALKAVSRPAPITLDDVPPELRERFVGSGGEYLVRAFAKDNLWDFDALKRFTTAAQGADPGATGKSFRTLEGLRQMKSGFEWAGVYALGAIVLVLALDFRRSTGVLLGLFPLAVGVALTLGFMALCGLALNPANMIALPLIVGVGVDNGVHVLHDYRSRDRRRAYRLGAATGRGVLVAGLTTVLGFGTMLIARHEGMASLGLALTIGVTCCMGAALLLLPAVLNLHDRRRLTRGHPPVAAVLPFDRAKAA
;
A
#
# COMPACT_ATOMS: atom_id res chain seq x y z
N MET A 1 -55.74 26.66 -5.92
CA MET A 1 -56.02 26.85 -7.38
C MET A 1 -55.49 25.62 -8.12
N ARG A 2 -55.89 25.34 -9.37
CA ARG A 2 -55.23 24.27 -10.17
C ARG A 2 -54.02 24.82 -10.90
N SER A 3 -52.96 24.03 -10.98
CA SER A 3 -51.70 24.36 -11.66
C SER A 3 -51.62 23.70 -13.05
N ASP A 4 -51.46 24.53 -14.08
CA ASP A 4 -51.17 24.13 -15.46
C ASP A 4 -49.83 23.36 -15.59
N PRO A 5 -49.72 22.39 -16.53
CA PRO A 5 -48.52 21.57 -16.65
C PRO A 5 -47.34 22.33 -17.32
N PRO A 6 -46.15 22.42 -16.68
CA PRO A 6 -45.00 23.19 -17.16
C PRO A 6 -44.58 22.77 -18.57
N THR A 7 -44.02 23.67 -19.39
CA THR A 7 -43.90 23.42 -20.85
C THR A 7 -42.92 22.32 -21.26
N ASP A 8 -41.86 22.08 -20.48
CA ASP A 8 -40.83 21.08 -20.81
C ASP A 8 -41.15 19.66 -20.29
N ARG A 9 -40.65 18.65 -21.02
CA ARG A 9 -40.95 17.23 -20.74
C ARG A 9 -40.43 16.77 -19.38
N LEU A 10 -39.23 17.18 -18.97
CA LEU A 10 -38.63 16.77 -17.69
C LEU A 10 -39.43 17.28 -16.47
N PRO A 11 -39.71 18.59 -16.32
CA PRO A 11 -40.60 19.10 -15.27
C PRO A 11 -41.98 18.43 -15.23
N ARG A 12 -42.58 18.09 -16.39
CA ARG A 12 -43.86 17.35 -16.40
C ARG A 12 -43.73 15.97 -15.77
N LEU A 13 -42.68 15.23 -16.09
CA LEU A 13 -42.44 13.88 -15.58
C LEU A 13 -42.16 13.89 -14.08
N THR A 14 -41.29 14.79 -13.59
CA THR A 14 -40.97 14.88 -12.16
C THR A 14 -42.18 15.29 -11.32
N THR A 15 -42.94 16.30 -11.74
CA THR A 15 -44.16 16.71 -11.05
C THR A 15 -45.25 15.63 -11.11
N ALA A 16 -45.44 14.94 -12.23
CA ALA A 16 -46.42 13.86 -12.33
C ALA A 16 -46.06 12.66 -11.42
N PHE A 17 -44.78 12.28 -11.37
CA PHE A 17 -44.28 11.21 -10.52
C PHE A 17 -44.45 11.54 -9.03
N VAL A 18 -44.01 12.73 -8.59
CA VAL A 18 -44.16 13.14 -7.19
C VAL A 18 -45.63 13.33 -6.81
N ALA A 19 -46.48 13.81 -7.71
CA ALA A 19 -47.92 13.87 -7.49
C ALA A 19 -48.59 12.48 -7.42
N TRP A 20 -47.96 11.41 -7.91
CA TRP A 20 -48.39 10.03 -7.66
C TRP A 20 -47.90 9.55 -6.27
N VAL A 21 -46.62 9.78 -5.95
CA VAL A 21 -46.00 9.44 -4.66
C VAL A 21 -46.78 10.06 -3.47
N THR A 22 -47.12 11.35 -3.54
CA THR A 22 -47.83 12.06 -2.45
C THR A 22 -49.31 11.70 -2.32
N ARG A 23 -49.91 11.10 -3.35
CA ARG A 23 -51.26 10.49 -3.31
C ARG A 23 -51.25 9.13 -2.61
N HIS A 24 -50.22 8.31 -2.84
CA HIS A 24 -50.12 6.93 -2.32
C HIS A 24 -48.99 6.71 -1.27
N PRO A 25 -48.71 7.64 -0.33
CA PRO A 25 -47.46 7.64 0.42
C PRO A 25 -47.30 6.42 1.33
N ARG A 26 -48.39 5.88 1.90
CA ARG A 26 -48.34 4.64 2.71
C ARG A 26 -47.87 3.43 1.90
N ALA A 27 -48.33 3.31 0.65
CA ALA A 27 -47.94 2.20 -0.22
C ALA A 27 -46.46 2.32 -0.64
N VAL A 28 -46.03 3.54 -0.99
CA VAL A 28 -44.62 3.84 -1.32
C VAL A 28 -43.69 3.51 -0.14
N LEU A 29 -44.04 3.91 1.09
CA LEU A 29 -43.21 3.63 2.26
C LEU A 29 -43.22 2.16 2.69
N LEU A 30 -44.33 1.43 2.51
CA LEU A 30 -44.36 -0.02 2.75
C LEU A 30 -43.50 -0.78 1.73
N ALA A 31 -43.54 -0.39 0.45
CA ALA A 31 -42.68 -0.98 -0.57
C ALA A 31 -41.20 -0.66 -0.31
N ALA A 32 -40.89 0.59 0.04
CA ALA A 32 -39.54 1.02 0.42
C ALA A 32 -39.02 0.26 1.65
N LEU A 33 -39.85 0.07 2.69
CA LEU A 33 -39.49 -0.72 3.87
C LEU A 33 -39.23 -2.19 3.52
N ALA A 34 -40.08 -2.81 2.70
CA ALA A 34 -39.91 -4.19 2.26
C ALA A 34 -38.61 -4.39 1.45
N LEU A 35 -38.30 -3.48 0.52
CA LEU A 35 -37.03 -3.45 -0.21
C LEU A 35 -35.82 -3.28 0.71
N THR A 36 -35.94 -2.41 1.72
CA THR A 36 -34.87 -2.18 2.72
C THR A 36 -34.62 -3.43 3.57
N ILE A 37 -35.67 -4.09 4.06
CA ILE A 37 -35.55 -5.34 4.83
C ILE A 37 -34.96 -6.46 3.96
N GLY A 38 -35.41 -6.59 2.70
CA GLY A 38 -34.85 -7.56 1.75
C GLY A 38 -33.36 -7.32 1.46
N ALA A 39 -32.96 -6.05 1.25
CA ALA A 39 -31.58 -5.67 1.03
C ALA A 39 -30.68 -5.98 2.25
N VAL A 40 -31.12 -5.65 3.47
CA VAL A 40 -30.39 -5.98 4.72
C VAL A 40 -30.26 -7.50 4.89
N HIS A 41 -31.36 -8.24 4.73
CA HIS A 41 -31.34 -9.70 4.89
C HIS A 41 -30.43 -10.38 3.86
N LEU A 42 -30.47 -9.94 2.60
CA LEU A 42 -29.60 -10.47 1.56
C LEU A 42 -28.12 -10.15 1.85
N SER A 43 -27.81 -8.90 2.18
CA SER A 43 -26.43 -8.46 2.47
C SER A 43 -25.85 -9.26 3.63
N GLY A 44 -26.58 -9.40 4.73
CA GLY A 44 -26.17 -10.19 5.90
C GLY A 44 -26.16 -11.72 5.70
N ALA A 45 -26.59 -12.23 4.54
CA ALA A 45 -26.66 -13.66 4.26
C ALA A 45 -25.81 -14.11 3.05
N ARG A 46 -25.28 -13.18 2.25
CA ARG A 46 -24.56 -13.48 0.99
C ARG A 46 -23.42 -12.53 0.62
N LEU A 47 -23.17 -11.45 1.37
CA LEU A 47 -22.10 -10.52 1.02
C LEU A 47 -20.75 -11.08 1.49
N GLU A 48 -19.97 -11.57 0.54
CA GLU A 48 -18.60 -12.01 0.73
C GLU A 48 -17.63 -10.81 0.58
N TYR A 49 -16.33 -11.05 0.77
CA TYR A 49 -15.29 -10.04 0.53
C TYR A 49 -14.11 -10.69 -0.19
N HIS A 50 -13.57 -10.00 -1.20
CA HIS A 50 -12.44 -10.48 -2.01
C HIS A 50 -11.18 -9.66 -1.75
N THR A 51 -10.06 -10.37 -1.63
CA THR A 51 -8.99 -9.97 -0.71
C THR A 51 -7.62 -10.08 -1.35
N GLN A 52 -7.44 -11.02 -2.27
CA GLN A 52 -6.19 -11.24 -2.96
C GLN A 52 -5.96 -10.16 -4.02
N ARG A 53 -4.79 -9.54 -4.03
CA ARG A 53 -4.41 -8.57 -5.08
C ARG A 53 -4.39 -9.19 -6.49
N ASN A 54 -4.31 -10.52 -6.59
CA ASN A 54 -4.40 -11.28 -7.84
C ASN A 54 -5.74 -11.14 -8.56
N ASP A 55 -6.86 -11.08 -7.82
CA ASP A 55 -8.22 -11.03 -8.39
C ASP A 55 -8.51 -9.68 -9.07
N LEU A 56 -7.67 -8.67 -8.84
CA LEU A 56 -7.85 -7.32 -9.34
C LEU A 56 -7.29 -7.14 -10.77
N LEU A 57 -6.47 -8.08 -11.23
CA LEU A 57 -5.87 -8.10 -12.57
C LEU A 57 -6.71 -8.91 -13.57
N SER A 58 -6.70 -8.48 -14.83
CA SER A 58 -7.40 -9.18 -15.91
C SER A 58 -6.77 -10.55 -16.23
N ALA A 59 -7.55 -11.62 -16.07
CA ALA A 59 -7.12 -13.02 -16.24
C ALA A 59 -6.52 -13.33 -17.63
N ASP A 60 -6.89 -12.55 -18.65
CA ASP A 60 -6.42 -12.75 -20.02
C ASP A 60 -4.95 -12.38 -20.27
N LYS A 61 -4.31 -11.64 -19.35
CA LYS A 61 -2.96 -11.10 -19.53
C LYS A 61 -1.89 -12.19 -19.54
N ALA A 62 -0.86 -11.99 -20.37
CA ALA A 62 0.24 -12.96 -20.53
C ALA A 62 1.06 -13.18 -19.23
N CYS A 63 1.12 -12.19 -18.33
CA CYS A 63 1.70 -12.39 -16.99
C CYS A 63 0.86 -13.35 -16.14
N GLN A 64 -0.48 -13.20 -16.15
CA GLN A 64 -1.39 -14.02 -15.35
C GLN A 64 -1.43 -15.46 -15.88
N LYS A 65 -1.45 -15.65 -17.21
CA LYS A 65 -1.37 -16.99 -17.83
C LYS A 65 -0.03 -17.70 -17.57
N ARG A 66 1.09 -16.96 -17.49
CA ARG A 66 2.39 -17.52 -17.06
C ARG A 66 2.45 -17.80 -15.55
N TRP A 67 1.80 -16.97 -14.73
CA TRP A 67 1.66 -17.21 -13.28
C TRP A 67 0.79 -18.42 -12.96
N GLN A 68 -0.35 -18.62 -13.64
CA GLN A 68 -1.19 -19.80 -13.45
C GLN A 68 -0.41 -21.09 -13.75
N LYS A 69 0.33 -21.14 -14.87
CA LYS A 69 1.21 -22.27 -15.21
C LYS A 69 2.28 -22.56 -14.12
N TYR A 70 2.71 -21.54 -13.37
CA TYR A 70 3.59 -21.73 -12.21
C TYR A 70 2.82 -22.31 -11.01
N LEU A 71 1.64 -21.78 -10.67
CA LEU A 71 0.77 -22.33 -9.63
C LEU A 71 0.40 -23.79 -9.90
N ASP A 72 0.10 -24.15 -11.15
CA ASP A 72 -0.26 -25.51 -11.56
C ASP A 72 0.88 -26.53 -11.32
N ALA A 73 2.14 -26.07 -11.33
CA ALA A 73 3.33 -26.90 -11.19
C ALA A 73 3.95 -26.90 -9.77
N PHE A 74 3.94 -25.75 -9.08
CA PHE A 74 4.62 -25.55 -7.78
C PHE A 74 3.67 -25.23 -6.61
N GLY A 75 2.40 -24.95 -6.90
CA GLY A 75 1.44 -24.42 -5.92
C GLY A 75 1.61 -22.93 -5.64
N ASP A 76 0.83 -22.43 -4.69
CA ASP A 76 0.97 -21.07 -4.14
C ASP A 76 2.10 -21.05 -3.10
N ASP A 77 3.01 -20.07 -3.23
CA ASP A 77 4.28 -20.00 -2.48
C ASP A 77 4.44 -18.66 -1.73
N ASP A 78 3.32 -17.96 -1.49
CA ASP A 78 3.24 -16.77 -0.63
C ASP A 78 3.56 -17.12 0.85
N ASP A 79 4.83 -17.06 1.23
CA ASP A 79 5.26 -17.22 2.62
C ASP A 79 4.99 -15.97 3.48
N MET A 80 4.69 -16.20 4.76
CA MET A 80 5.02 -15.25 5.82
C MET A 80 6.50 -15.37 6.19
N VAL A 81 7.12 -14.24 6.53
CA VAL A 81 8.54 -14.12 6.85
C VAL A 81 8.68 -13.69 8.32
N VAL A 82 9.21 -14.58 9.15
CA VAL A 82 9.68 -14.28 10.49
C VAL A 82 11.10 -13.71 10.39
N VAL A 83 11.32 -12.57 11.05
CA VAL A 83 12.61 -11.88 11.11
C VAL A 83 13.12 -11.94 12.56
N ALA A 84 14.33 -12.42 12.77
CA ALA A 84 15.05 -12.33 14.04
C ALA A 84 16.17 -11.29 13.93
N GLU A 85 16.08 -10.20 14.71
CA GLU A 85 17.11 -9.16 14.79
C GLU A 85 17.93 -9.30 16.08
N GLY A 86 19.25 -9.26 15.97
CA GLY A 86 20.16 -9.39 17.10
C GLY A 86 21.64 -9.26 16.72
N THR A 87 22.52 -9.29 17.72
CA THR A 87 23.99 -9.26 17.54
C THR A 87 24.65 -10.62 17.75
N ASP A 88 23.90 -11.60 18.26
CA ASP A 88 24.37 -12.93 18.63
C ASP A 88 23.75 -13.97 17.68
N ARG A 89 24.56 -14.49 16.75
CA ARG A 89 24.09 -15.41 15.70
C ARG A 89 23.60 -16.74 16.25
N GLU A 90 24.17 -17.24 17.35
CA GLU A 90 23.75 -18.53 17.93
C GLU A 90 22.42 -18.39 18.67
N LYS A 91 22.17 -17.25 19.35
CA LYS A 91 20.83 -16.95 19.88
C LYS A 91 19.79 -16.76 18.77
N MET A 92 20.15 -16.12 17.65
CA MET A 92 19.24 -16.00 16.51
C MET A 92 18.90 -17.37 15.89
N LYS A 93 19.89 -18.26 15.71
CA LYS A 93 19.65 -19.66 15.29
C LYS A 93 18.71 -20.38 16.27
N ALA A 94 18.99 -20.32 17.57
CA ALA A 94 18.20 -21.00 18.60
C ALA A 94 16.75 -20.49 18.68
N ALA A 95 16.53 -19.18 18.56
CA ALA A 95 15.20 -18.60 18.48
C ALA A 95 14.43 -19.06 17.23
N LEU A 96 15.08 -19.11 16.05
CA LEU A 96 14.44 -19.60 14.83
C LEU A 96 14.18 -21.11 14.85
N ASP A 97 15.04 -21.91 15.48
CA ASP A 97 14.79 -23.34 15.72
C ASP A 97 13.57 -23.56 16.60
N ASP A 98 13.41 -22.76 17.67
CA ASP A 98 12.24 -22.81 18.55
C ASP A 98 10.95 -22.37 17.86
N VAL A 99 10.98 -21.31 17.04
CA VAL A 99 9.83 -20.95 16.17
C VAL A 99 9.51 -22.10 15.22
N ALA A 100 10.51 -22.66 14.54
CA ALA A 100 10.31 -23.77 13.60
C ALA A 100 9.82 -25.05 14.31
N ALA A 101 10.16 -25.28 15.58
CA ALA A 101 9.63 -26.37 16.37
C ALA A 101 8.15 -26.12 16.73
N ALA A 102 7.83 -24.92 17.23
CA ALA A 102 6.46 -24.54 17.59
C ALA A 102 5.50 -24.57 16.38
N VAL A 103 5.92 -24.04 15.24
CA VAL A 103 5.17 -24.07 13.96
C VAL A 103 4.81 -25.50 13.54
N ARG A 104 5.76 -26.45 13.65
CA ARG A 104 5.52 -27.87 13.32
C ARG A 104 4.50 -28.55 14.24
N THR A 105 4.18 -28.00 15.40
CA THR A 105 3.12 -28.54 16.27
C THR A 105 1.71 -28.12 15.85
N ARG A 106 1.56 -27.22 14.85
CA ARG A 106 0.26 -26.73 14.36
C ARG A 106 0.10 -26.95 12.84
N PRO A 107 0.11 -28.22 12.36
CA PRO A 107 -0.03 -28.54 10.94
C PRO A 107 -1.38 -28.13 10.34
N ASP A 108 -2.37 -27.78 11.15
CA ASP A 108 -3.67 -27.27 10.67
C ASP A 108 -3.60 -25.80 10.23
N GLN A 109 -2.63 -25.03 10.76
CA GLN A 109 -2.45 -23.59 10.51
C GLN A 109 -1.28 -23.30 9.58
N PHE A 110 -0.28 -24.18 9.51
CA PHE A 110 0.93 -24.02 8.70
C PHE A 110 1.15 -25.24 7.81
N ASP A 111 1.54 -25.00 6.56
CA ASP A 111 1.81 -26.05 5.56
C ASP A 111 3.29 -26.46 5.56
N ARG A 112 4.19 -25.47 5.48
CA ARG A 112 5.65 -25.65 5.34
C ARG A 112 6.42 -24.64 6.20
N VAL A 113 7.63 -25.00 6.63
CA VAL A 113 8.54 -24.10 7.37
C VAL A 113 10.00 -24.28 6.96
N PHE A 114 10.65 -23.18 6.58
CA PHE A 114 11.98 -23.14 6.00
C PHE A 114 12.85 -22.08 6.71
N HIS A 115 13.79 -22.56 7.51
CA HIS A 115 14.60 -21.78 8.47
C HIS A 115 16.10 -22.09 8.33
N ARG A 116 16.42 -23.30 7.87
CA ARG A 116 17.76 -23.76 7.51
C ARG A 116 17.72 -24.80 6.39
N ALA A 117 18.84 -24.98 5.69
CA ALA A 117 19.06 -26.07 4.74
C ALA A 117 20.21 -26.98 5.24
N ASP A 118 19.99 -28.29 5.28
CA ASP A 118 20.97 -29.26 5.77
C ASP A 118 21.67 -29.99 4.61
N MET A 119 22.91 -29.62 4.31
CA MET A 119 23.67 -30.16 3.18
C MET A 119 24.43 -31.45 3.48
N ARG A 120 24.35 -31.97 4.71
CA ARG A 120 25.03 -33.21 5.13
C ARG A 120 24.70 -34.44 4.26
N PRO A 121 23.48 -34.62 3.69
CA PRO A 121 23.18 -35.75 2.81
C PRO A 121 24.05 -35.84 1.55
N ILE A 122 24.55 -34.71 1.03
CA ILE A 122 25.41 -34.65 -0.17
C ILE A 122 26.89 -34.36 0.14
N ALA A 123 27.21 -33.99 1.38
CA ALA A 123 28.56 -33.69 1.84
C ALA A 123 29.55 -34.86 1.64
N ASP A 124 29.08 -36.10 1.81
CA ASP A 124 29.91 -37.31 1.66
C ASP A 124 30.36 -37.61 0.22
N ARG A 125 29.81 -36.88 -0.75
CA ARG A 125 30.06 -36.97 -2.20
C ARG A 125 30.61 -35.66 -2.78
N ALA A 126 30.97 -34.69 -1.95
CA ALA A 126 31.35 -33.34 -2.39
C ALA A 126 32.53 -33.28 -3.37
N ILE A 127 33.39 -34.32 -3.43
CA ILE A 127 34.44 -34.41 -4.45
C ILE A 127 33.88 -34.42 -5.90
N LEU A 128 32.62 -34.81 -6.12
CA LEU A 128 31.99 -34.83 -7.46
C LEU A 128 31.75 -33.45 -8.07
N TYR A 129 31.77 -32.37 -7.27
CA TYR A 129 31.69 -31.00 -7.78
C TYR A 129 32.98 -30.55 -8.48
N LEU A 130 34.11 -31.24 -8.27
CA LEU A 130 35.38 -30.92 -8.92
C LEU A 130 35.34 -31.18 -10.44
N PRO A 131 36.07 -30.37 -11.24
CA PRO A 131 36.41 -30.72 -12.62
C PRO A 131 37.18 -32.07 -12.68
N PRO A 132 36.97 -32.91 -13.71
CA PRO A 132 37.64 -34.21 -13.82
C PRO A 132 39.17 -34.16 -13.69
N GLU A 133 39.80 -33.09 -14.19
CA GLU A 133 41.25 -32.87 -14.10
C GLU A 133 41.72 -32.63 -12.66
N GLN A 134 40.94 -31.94 -11.83
CA GLN A 134 41.26 -31.73 -10.42
C GLN A 134 41.07 -33.03 -9.62
N ILE A 135 40.04 -33.84 -9.93
CA ILE A 135 39.91 -35.20 -9.38
C ILE A 135 41.10 -36.09 -9.79
N ALA A 136 41.57 -35.98 -11.03
CA ALA A 136 42.75 -36.70 -11.51
C ALA A 136 44.04 -36.24 -10.78
N ALA A 137 44.20 -34.94 -10.52
CA ALA A 137 45.32 -34.41 -9.74
C ALA A 137 45.30 -34.92 -8.28
N VAL A 138 44.13 -34.91 -7.63
CA VAL A 138 43.93 -35.50 -6.29
C VAL A 138 44.27 -36.99 -6.30
N ARG A 139 43.76 -37.76 -7.28
CA ARG A 139 44.07 -39.19 -7.42
C ARG A 139 45.56 -39.43 -7.55
N ASN A 140 46.24 -38.73 -8.46
CA ASN A 140 47.68 -38.90 -8.69
C ASN A 140 48.50 -38.59 -7.41
N ARG A 141 48.10 -37.60 -6.60
CA ARG A 141 48.76 -37.26 -5.32
C ARG A 141 48.43 -38.24 -4.19
N VAL A 142 47.27 -38.92 -4.24
CA VAL A 142 46.94 -40.04 -3.34
C VAL A 142 47.69 -41.31 -3.75
N ASP A 143 47.89 -41.54 -5.05
CA ASP A 143 48.66 -42.66 -5.60
C ASP A 143 50.16 -42.54 -5.30
N SER A 144 50.74 -41.31 -5.34
CA SER A 144 52.15 -41.09 -4.97
C SER A 144 52.41 -41.31 -3.47
N MET A 145 51.39 -41.20 -2.61
CA MET A 145 51.40 -41.64 -1.21
C MET A 145 51.19 -43.15 -1.03
N GLY A 146 51.15 -43.94 -2.11
CA GLY A 146 50.75 -45.35 -2.10
C GLY A 146 51.59 -46.30 -1.22
N VAL A 147 52.80 -45.90 -0.81
CA VAL A 147 53.65 -46.63 0.15
C VAL A 147 53.17 -46.42 1.60
N LEU A 148 52.73 -45.21 1.94
CA LEU A 148 52.16 -44.83 3.24
C LEU A 148 50.72 -45.36 3.40
N LEU A 149 50.00 -45.50 2.28
CA LEU A 149 48.69 -46.17 2.17
C LEU A 149 48.81 -47.66 1.79
N GLY A 150 50.01 -48.25 1.88
CA GLY A 150 50.26 -49.66 1.56
C GLY A 150 50.20 -50.56 2.80
N ASP A 151 50.46 -51.85 2.61
CA ASP A 151 50.38 -52.85 3.69
C ASP A 151 51.54 -52.70 4.70
N LEU A 152 52.64 -52.05 4.28
CA LEU A 152 53.73 -51.56 5.14
C LEU A 152 53.40 -50.22 5.84
N GLY A 153 52.22 -49.63 5.59
CA GLY A 153 51.79 -48.32 6.05
C GLY A 153 52.10 -48.03 7.52
N PRO A 154 51.78 -48.92 8.49
CA PRO A 154 52.08 -48.66 9.91
C PRO A 154 53.57 -48.45 10.22
N LEU A 155 54.48 -49.09 9.48
CA LEU A 155 55.93 -48.90 9.59
C LEU A 155 56.37 -47.58 8.94
N VAL A 156 55.65 -47.12 7.91
CA VAL A 156 55.91 -45.85 7.20
C VAL A 156 55.42 -44.67 8.02
N TRP A 157 54.20 -44.74 8.58
CA TRP A 157 53.68 -43.75 9.54
C TRP A 157 54.60 -43.58 10.76
N ARG A 158 55.08 -44.69 11.35
CA ARG A 158 56.06 -44.64 12.46
C ARG A 158 57.42 -44.02 12.05
N LYS A 159 57.74 -43.98 10.76
CA LYS A 159 58.94 -43.35 10.18
C LYS A 159 58.68 -41.96 9.58
N LEU A 160 57.45 -41.47 9.57
CA LEU A 160 57.11 -40.14 9.03
C LEU A 160 57.65 -39.07 9.97
N SER A 161 58.71 -38.37 9.55
CA SER A 161 59.41 -37.38 10.38
C SER A 161 60.22 -36.42 9.52
N ILE A 162 60.57 -35.24 10.05
CA ILE A 162 61.44 -34.28 9.33
C ILE A 162 62.81 -34.92 9.01
N GLN A 163 63.36 -35.76 9.89
CA GLN A 163 64.60 -36.49 9.61
C GLN A 163 64.47 -37.42 8.38
N SER A 164 63.37 -38.17 8.24
CA SER A 164 63.21 -39.09 7.09
C SER A 164 62.88 -38.35 5.80
N LEU A 165 62.10 -37.27 5.87
CA LEU A 165 61.79 -36.42 4.72
C LEU A 165 63.05 -35.72 4.17
N LEU A 166 63.91 -35.16 5.05
CA LEU A 166 65.20 -34.58 4.64
C LEU A 166 66.17 -35.65 4.09
N GLY A 167 66.23 -36.84 4.69
CA GLY A 167 67.07 -37.93 4.21
C GLY A 167 66.66 -38.41 2.81
N ASN A 168 65.36 -38.59 2.58
CA ASN A 168 64.82 -38.94 1.27
C ASN A 168 65.04 -37.81 0.25
N GLY A 169 64.87 -36.54 0.66
CA GLY A 169 65.09 -35.36 -0.18
C GLY A 169 66.56 -35.20 -0.60
N ALA A 170 67.51 -35.43 0.30
CA ALA A 170 68.93 -35.46 -0.03
C ALA A 170 69.24 -36.54 -1.08
N GLY A 171 68.72 -37.76 -0.90
CA GLY A 171 68.89 -38.85 -1.87
C GLY A 171 68.24 -38.56 -3.23
N ALA A 172 67.11 -37.85 -3.27
CA ALA A 172 66.46 -37.40 -4.50
C ALA A 172 67.32 -36.34 -5.24
N LEU A 173 67.84 -35.34 -4.52
CA LEU A 173 68.73 -34.33 -5.08
C LEU A 173 70.05 -34.95 -5.57
N GLU A 174 70.58 -35.96 -4.88
CA GLU A 174 71.77 -36.71 -5.31
C GLU A 174 71.51 -37.50 -6.61
N ARG A 175 70.34 -38.15 -6.77
CA ARG A 175 69.94 -38.76 -8.05
C ARG A 175 69.88 -37.73 -9.19
N ARG A 176 69.28 -36.55 -8.93
CA ARG A 176 69.21 -35.45 -9.90
C ARG A 176 70.59 -34.90 -10.27
N ALA A 177 71.48 -34.73 -9.29
CA ALA A 177 72.86 -34.27 -9.50
C ALA A 177 73.71 -35.27 -10.27
N ALA A 178 73.44 -36.57 -10.13
CA ALA A 178 74.04 -37.65 -10.93
C ALA A 178 73.42 -37.80 -12.34
N GLY A 179 72.51 -36.90 -12.76
CA GLY A 179 71.88 -36.92 -14.08
C GLY A 179 70.73 -37.94 -14.24
N GLY A 180 70.28 -38.58 -13.15
CA GLY A 180 69.15 -39.50 -13.16
C GLY A 180 67.80 -38.77 -13.17
N GLU A 181 66.80 -39.34 -13.84
CA GLU A 181 65.43 -38.84 -13.78
C GLU A 181 64.83 -38.96 -12.37
N LEU A 182 64.09 -37.93 -11.95
CA LEU A 182 63.35 -37.96 -10.70
C LEU A 182 62.00 -38.69 -10.86
N SER A 183 61.74 -39.64 -9.95
CA SER A 183 60.43 -40.26 -9.86
C SER A 183 59.33 -39.24 -9.54
N ALA A 184 58.06 -39.62 -9.71
CA ALA A 184 56.93 -38.76 -9.31
C ALA A 184 57.00 -38.45 -7.80
N THR A 185 57.23 -39.47 -6.96
CA THR A 185 57.36 -39.33 -5.51
C THR A 185 58.55 -38.46 -5.11
N ASP A 186 59.68 -38.51 -5.82
CA ASP A 186 60.81 -37.61 -5.57
C ASP A 186 60.46 -36.14 -5.85
N ARG A 187 59.70 -35.87 -6.94
CA ARG A 187 59.26 -34.52 -7.30
C ARG A 187 58.22 -33.98 -6.30
N ASP A 188 57.24 -34.79 -5.93
CA ASP A 188 56.24 -34.43 -4.93
C ASP A 188 56.89 -34.14 -3.56
N LEU A 189 57.86 -34.97 -3.15
CA LEU A 189 58.63 -34.76 -1.93
C LEU A 189 59.38 -33.42 -1.96
N LEU A 190 60.16 -33.17 -3.02
CA LEU A 190 60.96 -31.95 -3.14
C LEU A 190 60.10 -30.67 -3.25
N ALA A 191 58.89 -30.77 -3.79
CA ALA A 191 57.95 -29.64 -3.84
C ALA A 191 57.36 -29.29 -2.45
N VAL A 192 57.15 -30.28 -1.58
CA VAL A 192 56.56 -30.09 -0.23
C VAL A 192 57.65 -29.78 0.83
N LEU A 193 58.87 -30.30 0.64
CA LEU A 193 59.98 -30.19 1.59
C LEU A 193 60.34 -28.76 2.06
N PRO A 194 60.26 -27.68 1.25
CA PRO A 194 60.52 -26.32 1.71
C PRO A 194 59.52 -25.87 2.80
N GLY A 195 58.23 -26.18 2.62
CA GLY A 195 57.18 -25.84 3.58
C GLY A 195 57.32 -26.62 4.88
N VAL A 196 57.64 -27.92 4.80
CA VAL A 196 57.92 -28.75 5.98
C VAL A 196 59.16 -28.25 6.73
N ALA A 197 60.24 -27.90 6.01
CA ALA A 197 61.46 -27.39 6.62
C ALA A 197 61.27 -26.02 7.28
N ALA A 198 60.53 -25.10 6.66
CA ALA A 198 60.20 -23.79 7.23
C ALA A 198 59.30 -23.91 8.47
N SER A 199 58.26 -24.76 8.43
CA SER A 199 57.40 -25.03 9.58
C SER A 199 58.17 -25.70 10.73
N ALA A 200 59.09 -26.63 10.42
CA ALA A 200 59.98 -27.22 11.41
C ALA A 200 60.91 -26.17 12.03
N ALA A 201 61.48 -25.25 11.24
CA ALA A 201 62.34 -24.18 11.73
C ALA A 201 61.59 -23.23 12.68
N ALA A 202 60.35 -22.86 12.33
CA ALA A 202 59.47 -22.08 13.19
C ALA A 202 59.15 -22.84 14.49
N THR A 203 58.70 -24.09 14.40
CA THR A 203 58.33 -24.94 15.57
C THR A 203 59.51 -25.20 16.52
N VAL A 204 60.73 -25.26 16.00
CA VAL A 204 61.95 -25.38 16.81
C VAL A 204 62.28 -24.08 17.54
N ARG A 205 61.94 -22.90 17.01
CA ARG A 205 62.08 -21.60 17.71
C ARG A 205 60.95 -21.29 18.68
N ASP A 206 59.72 -21.65 18.33
CA ASP A 206 58.53 -21.53 19.16
C ASP A 206 57.55 -22.67 18.82
N PRO A 207 57.21 -23.57 19.76
CA PRO A 207 56.21 -24.62 19.55
C PRO A 207 54.83 -24.11 19.13
N ALA A 208 54.46 -22.86 19.46
CA ALA A 208 53.19 -22.26 19.04
C ALA A 208 53.21 -21.77 17.57
N ALA A 209 54.39 -21.64 16.95
CA ALA A 209 54.56 -21.17 15.58
C ALA A 209 54.45 -22.29 14.51
N TYR A 210 53.95 -23.48 14.88
CA TYR A 210 53.70 -24.58 13.95
C TYR A 210 52.67 -24.21 12.88
N GLN A 211 52.93 -24.62 11.63
CA GLN A 211 52.00 -24.47 10.51
C GLN A 211 51.88 -25.79 9.75
N ASN A 212 50.66 -26.25 9.46
CA ASN A 212 50.42 -27.42 8.61
C ASN A 212 51.12 -27.24 7.24
N PRO A 213 52.12 -28.07 6.89
CA PRO A 213 52.90 -27.92 5.67
C PRO A 213 52.39 -28.77 4.49
N TRP A 214 51.42 -29.68 4.71
CA TRP A 214 50.91 -30.60 3.69
C TRP A 214 50.01 -29.88 2.68
N GLY A 215 49.14 -29.02 3.21
CA GLY A 215 48.36 -28.06 2.45
C GLY A 215 47.44 -28.69 1.40
N LEU A 216 46.99 -29.93 1.57
CA LEU A 216 45.99 -30.52 0.67
C LEU A 216 44.71 -29.68 0.66
N ALA A 217 44.39 -29.04 1.79
CA ALA A 217 43.29 -28.10 1.92
C ALA A 217 43.49 -26.74 1.22
N LYS A 218 44.72 -26.27 0.98
CA LYS A 218 44.97 -24.93 0.38
C LYS A 218 44.58 -24.84 -1.10
N ASN A 219 44.47 -25.99 -1.77
CA ASN A 219 44.00 -26.12 -3.15
C ASN A 219 42.68 -26.91 -3.23
N ALA A 220 41.94 -27.04 -2.11
CA ALA A 220 40.57 -27.54 -2.14
C ALA A 220 39.67 -26.52 -2.85
N PRO A 221 38.62 -26.95 -3.56
CA PRO A 221 37.65 -26.03 -4.13
C PRO A 221 36.83 -25.37 -3.00
N PRO A 222 36.20 -24.20 -3.25
CA PRO A 222 35.04 -23.80 -2.47
C PRO A 222 33.95 -24.91 -2.53
N PRO A 223 33.09 -25.07 -1.50
CA PRO A 223 32.12 -26.16 -1.41
C PRO A 223 31.04 -26.17 -2.50
N TYR A 224 31.01 -25.16 -3.35
CA TYR A 224 30.22 -25.03 -4.58
C TYR A 224 30.98 -24.12 -5.57
N PRO A 225 30.70 -24.15 -6.88
CA PRO A 225 31.32 -23.23 -7.82
C PRO A 225 30.91 -21.78 -7.50
N LEU A 226 31.86 -20.99 -7.01
CA LEU A 226 31.73 -19.53 -6.93
C LEU A 226 31.67 -18.94 -8.35
N PRO A 227 30.91 -17.85 -8.57
CA PRO A 227 30.95 -17.14 -9.84
C PRO A 227 32.36 -16.62 -10.13
N ALA A 228 32.77 -16.64 -11.40
CA ALA A 228 34.08 -16.18 -11.81
C ALA A 228 34.20 -14.66 -11.60
N LYS A 229 35.05 -14.22 -10.66
CA LYS A 229 35.29 -12.79 -10.42
C LYS A 229 35.85 -12.13 -11.68
N GLY A 230 35.09 -11.19 -12.24
CA GLY A 230 35.59 -10.30 -13.29
C GLY A 230 36.65 -9.34 -12.74
N GLU A 231 37.68 -9.07 -13.53
CA GLU A 231 38.77 -8.16 -13.15
C GLU A 231 38.29 -6.70 -13.09
N GLY A 232 37.84 -6.25 -11.92
CA GLY A 232 37.59 -4.82 -11.66
C GLY A 232 36.45 -4.45 -10.71
N GLU A 233 35.60 -5.40 -10.29
CA GLU A 233 34.44 -5.07 -9.44
C GLU A 233 34.86 -4.76 -7.98
N LYS A 234 34.38 -3.63 -7.45
CA LYS A 234 34.54 -3.25 -6.04
C LYS A 234 33.41 -3.85 -5.22
N ASP A 235 33.74 -4.43 -4.06
CA ASP A 235 32.77 -5.13 -3.22
C ASP A 235 31.57 -4.25 -2.80
N VAL A 236 30.40 -4.54 -3.36
CA VAL A 236 29.09 -4.22 -2.80
C VAL A 236 28.37 -5.55 -2.66
N ALA A 237 28.48 -6.18 -1.49
CA ALA A 237 27.97 -7.52 -1.26
C ALA A 237 26.43 -7.51 -1.17
N LEU A 238 25.76 -7.99 -2.22
CA LEU A 238 24.33 -8.28 -2.17
C LEU A 238 24.03 -9.51 -1.32
N ALA A 239 22.77 -9.61 -0.89
CA ALA A 239 22.42 -10.38 0.29
C ALA A 239 22.36 -11.90 0.10
N ASP A 240 23.00 -12.62 1.02
CA ASP A 240 23.34 -14.02 0.85
C ASP A 240 22.22 -14.98 1.30
N TYR A 241 21.01 -14.78 0.75
CA TYR A 241 19.79 -15.51 1.09
C TYR A 241 19.72 -16.96 0.58
N SER A 242 20.86 -17.64 0.48
CA SER A 242 21.02 -19.10 0.34
C SER A 242 22.51 -19.46 0.24
N PHE A 243 22.99 -20.29 1.16
CA PHE A 243 24.36 -20.81 1.30
C PHE A 243 25.47 -19.75 1.43
N PRO A 244 26.22 -19.72 2.55
CA PRO A 244 27.21 -18.67 2.76
C PRO A 244 28.38 -18.80 1.80
N GLU A 245 28.78 -17.69 1.20
CA GLU A 245 30.09 -17.59 0.56
C GLU A 245 31.20 -17.95 1.56
N GLY A 246 31.96 -19.01 1.25
CA GLY A 246 33.06 -19.52 2.06
C GLY A 246 34.25 -18.57 2.14
N LYS A 247 34.08 -17.45 2.84
CA LYS A 247 35.06 -16.37 3.01
C LYS A 247 36.16 -16.74 4.01
N GLY A 248 37.02 -17.66 3.58
CA GLY A 248 38.44 -17.66 3.92
C GLY A 248 38.82 -18.09 5.34
N THR A 249 38.76 -19.39 5.61
CA THR A 249 39.70 -20.05 6.53
C THR A 249 40.44 -21.17 5.79
N GLY A 250 41.67 -21.48 6.21
CA GLY A 250 42.53 -22.46 5.54
C GLY A 250 42.11 -23.91 5.82
N GLY A 251 41.02 -24.37 5.22
CA GLY A 251 40.45 -25.70 5.41
C GLY A 251 39.73 -26.22 4.16
N LEU A 252 39.26 -27.47 4.20
CA LEU A 252 38.72 -28.23 3.06
C LEU A 252 37.30 -27.78 2.61
N GLY A 253 36.90 -26.53 2.91
CA GLY A 253 35.58 -25.97 2.60
C GLY A 253 34.40 -26.62 3.35
N THR A 254 34.67 -27.52 4.29
CA THR A 254 33.67 -28.46 4.83
C THR A 254 32.61 -27.85 5.73
N GLU A 255 32.84 -26.69 6.35
CA GLU A 255 31.92 -26.09 7.34
C GLU A 255 30.50 -25.87 6.77
N ALA A 256 30.40 -25.37 5.53
CA ALA A 256 29.13 -25.18 4.83
C ALA A 256 28.37 -26.48 4.49
N LEU A 257 29.04 -27.63 4.62
CA LEU A 257 28.53 -28.98 4.33
C LEU A 257 28.36 -29.83 5.60
N THR A 258 29.01 -29.48 6.71
CA THR A 258 28.90 -30.18 8.00
C THR A 258 27.85 -29.60 8.94
N GLU A 259 27.44 -28.35 8.76
CA GLU A 259 26.41 -27.69 9.59
C GLU A 259 25.17 -27.26 8.78
N PRO A 260 23.97 -27.26 9.37
CA PRO A 260 22.78 -26.67 8.77
C PRO A 260 22.93 -25.15 8.54
N GLN A 261 22.61 -24.69 7.33
CA GLN A 261 22.81 -23.31 6.89
C GLN A 261 21.55 -22.47 7.04
N TYR A 262 21.64 -21.37 7.80
CA TYR A 262 20.53 -20.46 8.11
C TYR A 262 20.58 -19.20 7.24
N PHE A 263 19.41 -18.57 7.02
CA PHE A 263 19.29 -17.39 6.15
C PHE A 263 19.60 -16.11 6.92
N PHE A 264 20.76 -15.50 6.66
CA PHE A 264 21.21 -14.23 7.25
C PHE A 264 21.31 -13.11 6.20
N ASN A 265 21.17 -11.85 6.63
CA ASN A 265 21.58 -10.69 5.82
C ASN A 265 23.13 -10.53 5.79
N PRO A 266 23.73 -9.67 4.93
CA PRO A 266 25.19 -9.53 4.81
C PRO A 266 25.92 -9.29 6.13
N ASP A 267 25.38 -8.42 6.97
CA ASP A 267 25.96 -8.09 8.28
C ASP A 267 25.77 -9.23 9.30
N GLY A 268 24.82 -10.14 9.02
CA GLY A 268 24.33 -11.17 9.94
C GLY A 268 23.70 -10.60 11.21
N THR A 269 23.03 -9.45 11.09
CA THR A 269 22.23 -8.80 12.13
C THR A 269 20.75 -9.19 12.07
N LEU A 270 20.31 -9.72 10.92
CA LEU A 270 18.98 -10.27 10.69
C LEU A 270 19.10 -11.74 10.25
N ALA A 271 18.31 -12.62 10.85
CA ALA A 271 18.09 -14.00 10.42
C ALA A 271 16.62 -14.22 10.01
N LEU A 272 16.34 -15.05 9.01
CA LEU A 272 15.00 -15.28 8.48
C LEU A 272 14.50 -16.73 8.64
N LEU A 273 13.21 -16.87 8.90
CA LEU A 273 12.43 -18.08 8.73
C LEU A 273 11.23 -17.77 7.84
N MET A 274 11.08 -18.56 6.77
CA MET A 274 9.93 -18.52 5.86
C MET A 274 8.93 -19.61 6.27
N CYS A 275 7.63 -19.32 6.21
CA CYS A 275 6.59 -20.28 6.53
C CYS A 275 5.35 -20.04 5.66
N ARG A 276 4.75 -21.12 5.15
CA ARG A 276 3.55 -21.02 4.32
C ARG A 276 2.30 -21.15 5.21
N PRO A 277 1.45 -20.09 5.34
CA PRO A 277 0.17 -20.19 6.03
C PRO A 277 -0.79 -21.11 5.28
N LYS A 278 -1.62 -21.87 6.01
CA LYS A 278 -2.84 -22.43 5.44
C LYS A 278 -3.88 -21.33 5.33
N LYS A 279 -4.18 -20.92 4.08
CA LYS A 279 -5.17 -19.90 3.76
C LYS A 279 -6.59 -20.49 3.89
N ALA A 280 -7.39 -19.97 4.83
CA ALA A 280 -8.77 -20.41 5.04
C ALA A 280 -9.67 -20.06 3.84
N ALA A 281 -10.35 -21.06 3.28
CA ALA A 281 -11.29 -20.87 2.18
C ALA A 281 -12.49 -20.01 2.61
N GLN A 282 -12.94 -19.11 1.72
CA GLN A 282 -14.10 -18.22 1.92
C GLN A 282 -14.01 -17.26 3.14
N SER A 283 -12.80 -17.05 3.69
CA SER A 283 -12.56 -16.06 4.76
C SER A 283 -12.24 -14.66 4.18
N PHE A 284 -12.75 -13.61 4.85
CA PHE A 284 -12.33 -12.23 4.59
C PHE A 284 -10.85 -11.99 4.91
N THR A 285 -10.23 -12.77 5.79
CA THR A 285 -8.80 -12.67 6.06
C THR A 285 -8.19 -14.09 6.04
N PRO A 286 -7.90 -14.64 4.84
CA PRO A 286 -7.54 -16.05 4.68
C PRO A 286 -6.35 -16.51 5.52
N ALA A 287 -5.37 -15.64 5.75
CA ALA A 287 -4.18 -15.96 6.56
C ALA A 287 -4.30 -15.55 8.04
N GLN A 288 -5.42 -14.96 8.50
CA GLN A 288 -5.56 -14.40 9.85
C GLN A 288 -5.21 -15.40 10.95
N GLU A 289 -5.81 -16.59 10.91
CA GLU A 289 -5.60 -17.59 11.96
C GLU A 289 -4.13 -18.01 12.04
N ALA A 290 -3.47 -18.23 10.90
CA ALA A 290 -2.05 -18.53 10.83
C ALA A 290 -1.16 -17.35 11.28
N ASN A 291 -1.55 -16.11 10.94
CA ASN A 291 -0.83 -14.90 11.32
C ASN A 291 -0.91 -14.66 12.84
N ASP A 292 -2.09 -14.79 13.45
CA ASP A 292 -2.28 -14.65 14.90
C ASP A 292 -1.65 -15.82 15.66
N ALA A 293 -1.74 -17.04 15.12
CA ALA A 293 -1.04 -18.21 15.63
C ALA A 293 0.49 -18.01 15.63
N MET A 294 1.04 -17.41 14.58
CA MET A 294 2.46 -17.07 14.48
C MET A 294 2.83 -15.94 15.45
N ARG A 295 2.04 -14.85 15.55
CA ARG A 295 2.26 -13.77 16.54
C ARG A 295 2.31 -14.32 17.97
N ALA A 296 1.43 -15.27 18.30
CA ALA A 296 1.46 -15.95 19.59
C ALA A 296 2.72 -16.82 19.80
N ILE A 297 3.23 -17.48 18.75
CA ILE A 297 4.51 -18.22 18.79
C ILE A 297 5.69 -17.26 19.00
N LEU A 298 5.75 -16.15 18.27
CA LEU A 298 6.84 -15.17 18.39
C LEU A 298 6.84 -14.48 19.76
N ALA A 299 5.67 -14.26 20.37
CA ALA A 299 5.56 -13.72 21.72
C ALA A 299 6.11 -14.68 22.79
N ASP A 300 5.80 -15.98 22.70
CA ASP A 300 6.35 -17.01 23.59
C ASP A 300 7.87 -17.15 23.41
N VAL A 301 8.33 -17.34 22.16
CA VAL A 301 9.75 -17.58 21.87
C VAL A 301 10.58 -16.33 22.20
N GLY A 302 10.08 -15.13 21.91
CA GLY A 302 10.73 -13.87 22.27
C GLY A 302 10.87 -13.66 23.77
N GLY A 303 9.90 -14.14 24.56
CA GLY A 303 9.99 -14.18 26.02
C GLY A 303 11.08 -15.14 26.55
N ARG A 304 11.43 -16.18 25.77
CA ARG A 304 12.43 -17.19 26.12
C ARG A 304 13.85 -16.87 25.61
N HIS A 305 14.00 -15.99 24.62
CA HIS A 305 15.28 -15.58 24.01
C HIS A 305 15.61 -14.09 24.21
N PRO A 306 15.88 -13.64 25.46
CA PRO A 306 16.16 -12.23 25.75
C PRO A 306 17.44 -11.76 25.03
N GLY A 307 17.27 -10.73 24.18
CA GLY A 307 18.34 -10.17 23.34
C GLY A 307 18.15 -10.41 21.83
N VAL A 308 17.13 -11.18 21.43
CA VAL A 308 16.67 -11.29 20.03
C VAL A 308 15.30 -10.63 19.91
N GLN A 309 15.11 -9.73 18.94
CA GLN A 309 13.79 -9.20 18.59
C GLN A 309 13.19 -10.05 17.47
N LEU A 310 11.99 -10.60 17.68
CA LEU A 310 11.26 -11.36 16.67
C LEU A 310 10.18 -10.47 16.02
N GLY A 311 10.12 -10.50 14.69
CA GLY A 311 9.17 -9.79 13.86
C GLY A 311 8.47 -10.71 12.86
N LEU A 312 7.34 -10.25 12.32
CA LEU A 312 6.55 -10.99 11.35
C LEU A 312 6.12 -10.06 10.20
N THR A 313 6.45 -10.45 8.97
CA THR A 313 6.07 -9.73 7.74
C THR A 313 5.91 -10.71 6.56
N GLY A 314 6.03 -10.26 5.30
CA GLY A 314 5.72 -11.04 4.11
C GLY A 314 4.28 -10.85 3.64
N LEU A 315 4.00 -11.24 2.39
CA LEU A 315 2.74 -10.90 1.70
C LEU A 315 1.46 -11.30 2.46
N PRO A 316 1.30 -12.53 2.99
CA PRO A 316 0.08 -12.93 3.71
C PRO A 316 -0.17 -12.11 4.99
N VAL A 317 0.88 -11.53 5.57
CA VAL A 317 0.80 -10.73 6.80
C VAL A 317 0.46 -9.29 6.46
N LEU A 318 1.14 -8.72 5.46
CA LEU A 318 0.90 -7.36 4.97
C LEU A 318 -0.52 -7.20 4.42
N GLU A 319 -0.96 -8.11 3.54
CA GLU A 319 -2.33 -8.08 2.98
C GLU A 319 -3.41 -8.24 4.07
N THR A 320 -3.14 -9.04 5.11
CA THR A 320 -4.06 -9.22 6.24
C THR A 320 -4.12 -7.99 7.14
N ASP A 321 -2.99 -7.38 7.53
CA ASP A 321 -2.98 -6.16 8.36
C ASP A 321 -3.59 -4.97 7.60
N GLU A 322 -3.27 -4.82 6.30
CA GLU A 322 -3.90 -3.82 5.40
C GLU A 322 -5.42 -3.97 5.41
N MET A 323 -5.93 -5.21 5.31
CA MET A 323 -7.34 -5.52 5.26
C MET A 323 -8.09 -5.26 6.58
N VAL A 324 -7.57 -5.74 7.71
CA VAL A 324 -8.18 -5.53 9.03
C VAL A 324 -8.21 -4.04 9.38
N MET A 325 -7.15 -3.29 9.03
CA MET A 325 -7.15 -1.84 9.18
C MET A 325 -8.14 -1.17 8.21
N SER A 326 -8.23 -1.60 6.95
CA SER A 326 -9.11 -0.99 5.95
C SER A 326 -10.60 -1.17 6.27
N ASP A 327 -11.04 -2.34 6.73
CA ASP A 327 -12.42 -2.55 7.17
C ASP A 327 -12.73 -1.69 8.40
N THR A 328 -11.87 -1.77 9.41
CA THR A 328 -11.98 -0.99 10.65
C THR A 328 -12.10 0.51 10.36
N ASP A 329 -11.26 1.04 9.47
CA ASP A 329 -11.25 2.46 9.11
C ASP A 329 -12.41 2.85 8.20
N SER A 330 -12.81 2.03 7.22
CA SER A 330 -13.98 2.32 6.36
C SER A 330 -15.28 2.30 7.17
N THR A 331 -15.44 1.35 8.08
CA THR A 331 -16.58 1.26 9.01
C THR A 331 -16.62 2.48 9.93
N ARG A 332 -15.48 2.90 10.51
CA ARG A 332 -15.39 4.14 11.31
C ARG A 332 -15.69 5.39 10.49
N ALA A 333 -15.10 5.54 9.31
CA ALA A 333 -15.31 6.67 8.42
C ALA A 333 -16.78 6.78 7.97
N SER A 334 -17.46 5.65 7.74
CA SER A 334 -18.89 5.60 7.41
C SER A 334 -19.77 6.14 8.53
N TRP A 335 -19.57 5.67 9.77
CA TRP A 335 -20.34 6.15 10.92
C TRP A 335 -20.03 7.60 11.29
N LEU A 336 -18.76 8.02 11.19
CA LEU A 336 -18.36 9.41 11.38
C LEU A 336 -18.94 10.32 10.29
N ALA A 337 -18.99 9.88 9.03
CA ALA A 337 -19.60 10.64 7.95
C ALA A 337 -21.10 10.80 8.20
N LEU A 338 -21.81 9.72 8.53
CA LEU A 338 -23.25 9.76 8.82
C LEU A 338 -23.59 10.68 10.01
N ALA A 339 -22.81 10.59 11.09
CA ALA A 339 -22.97 11.44 12.27
C ALA A 339 -22.65 12.92 11.95
N GLY A 340 -21.58 13.18 11.20
CA GLY A 340 -21.20 14.52 10.76
C GLY A 340 -22.25 15.16 9.85
N VAL A 341 -22.76 14.41 8.87
CA VAL A 341 -23.84 14.85 7.97
C VAL A 341 -25.14 15.13 8.73
N ALA A 342 -25.52 14.27 9.68
CA ALA A 342 -26.67 14.51 10.54
C ALA A 342 -26.50 15.78 11.40
N LEU A 343 -25.31 16.03 11.94
CA LEU A 343 -24.97 17.24 12.70
C LEU A 343 -25.00 18.49 11.81
N LEU A 344 -24.44 18.43 10.59
CA LEU A 344 -24.47 19.50 9.60
C LEU A 344 -25.92 19.93 9.31
N TYR A 345 -26.79 18.97 9.00
CA TYR A 345 -28.20 19.27 8.73
C TYR A 345 -28.93 19.82 9.97
N PHE A 346 -28.65 19.29 11.17
CA PHE A 346 -29.21 19.82 12.41
C PHE A 346 -28.84 21.30 12.63
N VAL A 347 -27.58 21.66 12.41
CA VAL A 347 -27.08 23.06 12.52
C VAL A 347 -27.69 23.97 11.44
N VAL A 348 -27.82 23.48 10.20
CA VAL A 348 -28.35 24.21 9.04
C VAL A 348 -29.87 24.47 9.17
N TYR A 349 -30.66 23.43 9.42
CA TYR A 349 -32.13 23.50 9.43
C TYR A 349 -32.71 23.89 10.80
N ARG A 350 -31.90 23.88 11.87
CA ARG A 350 -32.24 24.34 13.24
C ARG A 350 -33.50 23.70 13.83
N GLY A 351 -33.77 22.45 13.46
CA GLY A 351 -34.90 21.67 13.96
C GLY A 351 -34.78 20.21 13.57
N PHE A 352 -35.33 19.29 14.36
CA PHE A 352 -35.05 17.86 14.25
C PHE A 352 -35.69 17.16 13.03
N ARG A 353 -36.82 17.67 12.52
CA ARG A 353 -37.67 16.97 11.53
C ARG A 353 -37.00 16.80 10.17
N TYR A 354 -36.64 17.90 9.50
CA TYR A 354 -36.08 17.84 8.15
C TYR A 354 -34.73 17.09 8.09
N PRO A 355 -33.75 17.32 9.01
CA PRO A 355 -32.51 16.54 9.08
C PRO A 355 -32.75 15.03 9.17
N LEU A 356 -33.65 14.59 10.06
CA LEU A 356 -33.96 13.17 10.22
C LEU A 356 -34.55 12.55 8.95
N LEU A 357 -35.40 13.29 8.22
CA LEU A 357 -35.95 12.83 6.94
C LEU A 357 -34.87 12.74 5.84
N THR A 358 -33.97 13.72 5.74
CA THR A 358 -32.87 13.68 4.77
C THR A 358 -31.87 12.57 5.08
N VAL A 359 -31.46 12.39 6.34
CA VAL A 359 -30.54 11.32 6.75
C VAL A 359 -31.19 9.94 6.59
N GLY A 360 -32.46 9.77 7.00
CA GLY A 360 -33.18 8.52 6.82
C GLY A 360 -33.35 8.12 5.35
N THR A 361 -33.61 9.10 4.47
CA THR A 361 -33.70 8.86 3.02
C THR A 361 -32.35 8.47 2.41
N LEU A 362 -31.27 9.14 2.84
CA LEU A 362 -29.89 8.82 2.45
C LEU A 362 -29.52 7.38 2.84
N VAL A 363 -29.74 7.00 4.10
CA VAL A 363 -29.47 5.64 4.62
C VAL A 363 -30.27 4.57 3.86
N ILE A 364 -31.55 4.82 3.56
CA ILE A 364 -32.37 3.88 2.75
C ILE A 364 -31.75 3.68 1.35
N GLY A 365 -31.31 4.77 0.69
CA GLY A 365 -30.61 4.68 -0.60
C GLY A 365 -29.31 3.88 -0.52
N THR A 366 -28.48 4.13 0.49
CA THR A 366 -27.22 3.39 0.72
C THR A 366 -27.46 1.91 1.02
N VAL A 367 -28.52 1.57 1.77
CA VAL A 367 -28.89 0.17 2.04
C VAL A 367 -29.38 -0.55 0.77
N TRP A 368 -30.13 0.13 -0.10
CA TRP A 368 -30.49 -0.45 -1.42
C TRP A 368 -29.26 -0.66 -2.31
N ALA A 369 -28.29 0.26 -2.27
CA ALA A 369 -27.01 0.11 -2.96
C ALA A 369 -26.22 -1.12 -2.48
N LEU A 370 -26.16 -1.37 -1.16
CA LEU A 370 -25.51 -2.55 -0.58
C LEU A 370 -26.22 -3.85 -0.97
N GLY A 371 -27.56 -3.87 -0.95
CA GLY A 371 -28.35 -5.00 -1.44
C GLY A 371 -28.11 -5.28 -2.93
N TRP A 372 -27.97 -4.24 -3.75
CA TRP A 372 -27.66 -4.38 -5.18
C TRP A 372 -26.22 -4.86 -5.45
N ALA A 373 -25.25 -4.38 -4.68
CA ALA A 373 -23.88 -4.90 -4.71
C ALA A 373 -23.87 -6.42 -4.40
N THR A 374 -24.61 -6.83 -3.35
CA THR A 374 -24.77 -8.25 -2.99
C THR A 374 -25.48 -9.07 -4.08
N LEU A 375 -26.45 -8.49 -4.80
CA LEU A 375 -27.14 -9.17 -5.92
C LEU A 375 -26.27 -9.38 -7.16
N THR A 376 -25.33 -8.47 -7.44
CA THR A 376 -24.70 -8.36 -8.77
C THR A 376 -23.20 -8.59 -8.79
N VAL A 377 -22.51 -8.26 -7.69
CA VAL A 377 -21.08 -8.53 -7.49
C VAL A 377 -20.90 -9.68 -6.51
N GLY A 378 -21.71 -9.73 -5.45
CA GLY A 378 -21.66 -10.78 -4.41
C GLY A 378 -20.55 -10.57 -3.37
N HIS A 379 -19.47 -9.88 -3.74
CA HIS A 379 -18.34 -9.56 -2.87
C HIS A 379 -18.02 -8.06 -2.82
N LEU A 380 -17.30 -7.62 -1.78
CA LEU A 380 -16.58 -6.35 -1.74
C LEU A 380 -15.05 -6.54 -1.70
N ASN A 381 -14.33 -5.83 -2.56
CA ASN A 381 -12.88 -5.63 -2.46
C ASN A 381 -12.52 -4.37 -1.62
N ILE A 382 -11.25 -4.25 -1.20
CA ILE A 382 -10.72 -3.13 -0.37
C ILE A 382 -11.20 -1.73 -0.85
N LEU A 383 -11.07 -1.44 -2.15
CA LEU A 383 -11.45 -0.14 -2.70
C LEU A 383 -12.98 0.03 -2.71
N SER A 384 -13.71 -1.02 -3.12
CA SER A 384 -15.17 -1.00 -3.13
C SER A 384 -15.78 -0.88 -1.72
N ALA A 385 -15.11 -1.37 -0.67
CA ALA A 385 -15.58 -1.25 0.71
C ALA A 385 -15.69 0.22 1.19
N THR A 386 -15.07 1.17 0.49
CA THR A 386 -15.20 2.61 0.76
C THR A 386 -16.49 3.23 0.22
N PHE A 387 -17.25 2.52 -0.64
CA PHE A 387 -18.40 3.07 -1.35
C PHE A 387 -19.48 3.64 -0.43
N ALA A 388 -19.67 3.06 0.77
CA ALA A 388 -20.66 3.52 1.73
C ALA A 388 -20.35 4.94 2.22
N VAL A 389 -19.07 5.25 2.50
CA VAL A 389 -18.59 6.58 2.88
C VAL A 389 -18.85 7.57 1.74
N MET A 390 -18.53 7.15 0.50
CA MET A 390 -18.74 7.96 -0.70
C MET A 390 -20.22 8.31 -0.89
N LEU A 391 -21.11 7.32 -0.88
CA LEU A 391 -22.55 7.51 -1.03
C LEU A 391 -23.15 8.37 0.09
N ILE A 392 -22.68 8.25 1.34
CA ILE A 392 -23.10 9.12 2.44
C ILE A 392 -22.71 10.59 2.18
N GLY A 393 -21.54 10.84 1.59
CA GLY A 393 -21.10 12.19 1.22
C GLY A 393 -21.87 12.80 0.04
N MET A 394 -22.18 12.01 -0.99
CA MET A 394 -22.65 12.53 -2.29
C MET A 394 -24.09 12.16 -2.69
N GLY A 395 -24.75 11.24 -2.00
CA GLY A 395 -26.12 10.79 -2.29
C GLY A 395 -27.21 11.76 -1.80
N ASP A 396 -26.86 13.02 -1.50
CA ASP A 396 -27.60 13.88 -0.60
C ASP A 396 -28.64 14.80 -1.26
N TYR A 397 -29.10 14.42 -2.45
CA TYR A 397 -30.09 15.11 -3.29
C TYR A 397 -31.33 15.66 -2.56
N GLY A 398 -31.68 15.09 -1.40
CA GLY A 398 -32.73 15.57 -0.51
C GLY A 398 -32.48 16.96 0.10
N VAL A 399 -31.22 17.42 0.20
CA VAL A 399 -30.85 18.74 0.76
C VAL A 399 -31.42 19.87 -0.09
N LEU A 400 -31.17 19.87 -1.41
CA LEU A 400 -31.72 20.88 -2.31
C LEU A 400 -33.25 20.82 -2.37
N TRP A 401 -33.82 19.60 -2.29
CA TRP A 401 -35.26 19.38 -2.26
C TRP A 401 -35.92 20.03 -1.04
N VAL A 402 -35.40 19.73 0.16
CA VAL A 402 -35.87 20.31 1.42
C VAL A 402 -35.65 21.82 1.44
N ALA A 403 -34.52 22.32 0.94
CA ALA A 403 -34.22 23.76 0.93
C ALA A 403 -35.23 24.58 0.08
N GLN A 404 -35.73 24.03 -1.04
CA GLN A 404 -36.81 24.66 -1.81
C GLN A 404 -38.19 24.43 -1.18
N TYR A 405 -38.48 23.22 -0.67
CA TYR A 405 -39.74 22.90 -0.03
C TYR A 405 -39.99 23.78 1.21
N ASP A 406 -39.01 23.91 2.11
CA ASP A 406 -39.05 24.77 3.30
C ASP A 406 -39.27 26.25 2.94
N GLU A 407 -38.63 26.76 1.88
CA GLU A 407 -38.84 28.13 1.40
C GLU A 407 -40.27 28.34 0.89
N LEU A 408 -40.85 27.39 0.16
CA LEU A 408 -42.24 27.45 -0.33
C LEU A 408 -43.27 27.31 0.81
N ARG A 409 -43.01 26.47 1.81
CA ARG A 409 -43.87 26.34 3.00
C ARG A 409 -43.84 27.62 3.85
N LYS A 410 -42.68 28.28 3.97
CA LYS A 410 -42.54 29.61 4.62
C LYS A 410 -43.21 30.74 3.82
N LEU A 411 -43.37 30.57 2.52
CA LEU A 411 -44.18 31.44 1.65
C LEU A 411 -45.69 31.12 1.69
N GLY A 412 -46.13 30.17 2.52
CA GLY A 412 -47.54 29.87 2.75
C GLY A 412 -48.18 28.90 1.76
N HIS A 413 -47.40 28.25 0.88
CA HIS A 413 -47.93 27.19 0.01
C HIS A 413 -48.35 25.95 0.82
N ASP A 414 -49.42 25.28 0.41
CA ASP A 414 -49.82 23.97 0.96
C ASP A 414 -48.71 22.91 0.76
N ALA A 415 -48.69 21.87 1.61
CA ALA A 415 -47.73 20.77 1.52
C ALA A 415 -47.76 20.06 0.15
N GLN A 416 -48.93 19.84 -0.45
CA GLN A 416 -49.02 19.18 -1.76
C GLN A 416 -48.57 20.11 -2.89
N ASP A 417 -48.97 21.39 -2.85
CA ASP A 417 -48.57 22.38 -3.85
C ASP A 417 -47.06 22.68 -3.78
N ALA A 418 -46.49 22.82 -2.57
CA ALA A 418 -45.06 22.99 -2.34
C ALA A 418 -44.26 21.77 -2.83
N ALA A 419 -44.73 20.55 -2.59
CA ALA A 419 -44.08 19.34 -3.11
C ALA A 419 -44.12 19.27 -4.65
N CYS A 420 -45.25 19.60 -5.28
CA CYS A 420 -45.39 19.61 -6.74
C CYS A 420 -44.54 20.72 -7.39
N HIS A 421 -44.47 21.90 -6.76
CA HIS A 421 -43.67 23.03 -7.23
C HIS A 421 -42.17 22.78 -7.06
N THR A 422 -41.75 22.15 -5.96
CA THR A 422 -40.36 21.66 -5.77
C THR A 422 -40.02 20.61 -6.84
N ALA A 423 -40.92 19.68 -7.13
CA ALA A 423 -40.72 18.68 -8.18
C ALA A 423 -40.59 19.27 -9.59
N ALA A 424 -41.23 20.42 -9.87
CA ALA A 424 -41.09 21.12 -11.15
C ALA A 424 -39.72 21.82 -11.31
N HIS A 425 -39.13 22.30 -10.22
CA HIS A 425 -37.95 23.17 -10.24
C HIS A 425 -36.66 22.51 -9.75
N ALA A 426 -36.65 21.87 -8.58
CA ALA A 426 -35.50 21.11 -8.09
C ALA A 426 -35.35 19.78 -8.85
N GLY A 427 -36.47 19.08 -9.08
CA GLY A 427 -36.50 17.72 -9.63
C GLY A 427 -35.71 17.49 -10.93
N PRO A 428 -35.84 18.34 -11.96
CA PRO A 428 -35.03 18.21 -13.17
C PRO A 428 -33.52 18.31 -12.89
N SER A 429 -33.11 19.26 -12.04
CA SER A 429 -31.70 19.43 -11.69
C SER A 429 -31.15 18.27 -10.85
N VAL A 430 -31.96 17.68 -9.96
CA VAL A 430 -31.63 16.48 -9.19
C VAL A 430 -31.47 15.26 -10.10
N LEU A 431 -32.39 15.05 -11.06
CA LEU A 431 -32.27 13.94 -12.00
C LEU A 431 -31.06 14.08 -12.95
N VAL A 432 -30.77 15.29 -13.44
CA VAL A 432 -29.62 15.52 -14.34
C VAL A 432 -28.30 15.36 -13.59
N ALA A 433 -28.22 15.84 -12.34
CA ALA A 433 -27.06 15.62 -11.46
C ALA A 433 -26.84 14.12 -11.18
N ALA A 434 -27.84 13.44 -10.61
CA ALA A 434 -27.74 12.01 -10.30
C ALA A 434 -27.44 11.14 -11.53
N LEU A 435 -27.99 11.46 -12.70
CA LEU A 435 -27.69 10.75 -13.94
C LEU A 435 -26.27 11.04 -14.46
N GLY A 436 -25.80 12.28 -14.38
CA GLY A 436 -24.44 12.68 -14.77
C GLY A 436 -23.39 11.99 -13.90
N THR A 437 -23.57 12.04 -12.59
CA THR A 437 -22.68 11.41 -11.61
C THR A 437 -22.76 9.88 -11.63
N ALA A 438 -23.95 9.27 -11.82
CA ALA A 438 -24.05 7.82 -12.02
C ALA A 438 -23.34 7.35 -13.30
N LEU A 439 -23.47 8.10 -14.41
CA LEU A 439 -22.78 7.79 -15.65
C LEU A 439 -21.26 8.04 -15.57
N ALA A 440 -20.81 8.98 -14.74
CA ALA A 440 -19.38 9.17 -14.44
C ALA A 440 -18.79 7.96 -13.68
N PHE A 441 -19.55 7.33 -12.79
CA PHE A 441 -19.16 6.06 -12.18
C PHE A 441 -19.26 4.86 -13.14
N PHE A 442 -20.34 4.74 -13.93
CA PHE A 442 -20.43 3.68 -14.94
C PHE A 442 -19.33 3.78 -16.01
N ALA A 443 -18.79 4.97 -16.26
CA ALA A 443 -17.62 5.16 -17.10
C ALA A 443 -16.34 4.50 -16.56
N THR A 444 -16.22 4.25 -15.25
CA THR A 444 -15.07 3.51 -14.68
C THR A 444 -15.20 1.99 -14.85
N MET A 445 -16.37 1.47 -15.29
CA MET A 445 -16.54 0.06 -15.68
C MET A 445 -15.69 -0.34 -16.89
N PHE A 446 -15.26 0.64 -17.70
CA PHE A 446 -14.40 0.42 -18.87
C PHE A 446 -12.89 0.49 -18.54
N ALA A 447 -12.52 0.48 -17.25
CA ALA A 447 -11.13 0.35 -16.83
C ALA A 447 -10.70 -1.13 -16.76
N ASP A 448 -9.50 -1.46 -17.25
CA ASP A 448 -8.95 -2.83 -17.24
C ASP A 448 -8.75 -3.42 -15.83
N PHE A 449 -8.78 -2.58 -14.79
CA PHE A 449 -8.51 -2.96 -13.40
C PHE A 449 -9.82 -3.23 -12.64
N LYS A 450 -10.06 -4.50 -12.31
CA LYS A 450 -11.39 -5.02 -11.91
C LYS A 450 -11.99 -4.30 -10.70
N ALA A 451 -11.18 -3.98 -9.69
CA ALA A 451 -11.64 -3.33 -8.47
C ALA A 451 -12.35 -1.97 -8.71
N VAL A 452 -11.92 -1.26 -9.75
CA VAL A 452 -12.39 0.09 -10.13
C VAL A 452 -13.61 0.02 -11.04
N ALA A 453 -13.72 -1.05 -11.83
CA ALA A 453 -14.94 -1.37 -12.55
C ALA A 453 -16.07 -1.80 -11.59
N GLU A 454 -15.75 -2.61 -10.58
CA GLU A 454 -16.67 -2.99 -9.50
C GLU A 454 -17.13 -1.79 -8.66
N LEU A 455 -16.19 -0.92 -8.22
CA LEU A 455 -16.51 0.32 -7.52
C LEU A 455 -17.43 1.23 -8.38
N GLY A 456 -17.16 1.37 -9.68
CA GLY A 456 -18.00 2.15 -10.61
C GLY A 456 -19.41 1.58 -10.77
N TRP A 457 -19.55 0.26 -10.90
CA TRP A 457 -20.85 -0.39 -10.97
C TRP A 457 -21.66 -0.20 -9.68
N ILE A 458 -21.04 -0.45 -8.53
CA ILE A 458 -21.69 -0.32 -7.21
C ILE A 458 -22.08 1.13 -6.91
N ALA A 459 -21.16 2.08 -7.08
CA ALA A 459 -21.40 3.48 -6.75
C ALA A 459 -22.33 4.17 -7.77
N GLY A 460 -22.24 3.83 -9.06
CA GLY A 460 -23.14 4.35 -10.09
C GLY A 460 -24.60 3.96 -9.84
N TRP A 461 -24.86 2.70 -9.50
CA TRP A 461 -26.19 2.27 -9.07
C TRP A 461 -26.59 2.86 -7.71
N GLY A 462 -25.65 2.97 -6.77
CA GLY A 462 -25.92 3.57 -5.46
C GLY A 462 -26.40 5.03 -5.54
N VAL A 463 -25.77 5.83 -6.39
CA VAL A 463 -26.21 7.21 -6.70
C VAL A 463 -27.65 7.23 -7.23
N LEU A 464 -28.00 6.30 -8.13
CA LEU A 464 -29.38 6.18 -8.64
C LEU A 464 -30.36 5.75 -7.53
N PHE A 465 -29.98 4.84 -6.62
CA PHE A 465 -30.83 4.46 -5.49
C PHE A 465 -31.03 5.60 -4.49
N CYS A 466 -29.99 6.40 -4.18
CA CYS A 466 -30.12 7.61 -3.38
C CYS A 466 -31.06 8.64 -4.04
N ALA A 467 -30.97 8.83 -5.37
CA ALA A 467 -31.87 9.71 -6.11
C ALA A 467 -33.33 9.19 -6.17
N VAL A 468 -33.53 7.88 -6.35
CA VAL A 468 -34.87 7.26 -6.31
C VAL A 468 -35.47 7.36 -4.91
N ALA A 469 -34.70 7.10 -3.84
CA ALA A 469 -35.13 7.33 -2.47
C ALA A 469 -35.50 8.80 -2.22
N CYS A 470 -34.68 9.75 -2.70
CA CYS A 470 -34.97 11.18 -2.65
C CYS A 470 -36.29 11.57 -3.35
N LEU A 471 -36.62 10.94 -4.47
CA LEU A 471 -37.84 11.26 -5.23
C LEU A 471 -39.09 10.47 -4.78
N THR A 472 -38.94 9.49 -3.88
CA THR A 472 -40.03 8.63 -3.40
C THR A 472 -40.25 8.74 -1.89
N VAL A 473 -39.27 8.36 -1.07
CA VAL A 473 -39.36 8.28 0.39
C VAL A 473 -39.52 9.66 1.02
N LEU A 474 -38.73 10.65 0.58
CA LEU A 474 -38.78 12.00 1.13
C LEU A 474 -40.13 12.72 0.84
N PRO A 475 -40.66 12.76 -0.39
CA PRO A 475 -42.01 13.29 -0.62
C PRO A 475 -43.12 12.48 0.08
N ALA A 476 -43.00 11.15 0.19
CA ALA A 476 -44.01 10.33 0.85
C ALA A 476 -44.06 10.54 2.38
N THR A 477 -42.91 10.69 3.04
CA THR A 477 -42.82 11.00 4.47
C THR A 477 -43.33 12.42 4.78
N LEU A 478 -42.88 13.43 4.04
CA LEU A 478 -43.39 14.81 4.15
C LEU A 478 -44.93 14.85 3.97
N ALA A 479 -45.44 14.17 2.94
CA ALA A 479 -46.87 14.08 2.65
C ALA A 479 -47.68 13.22 3.65
N LEU A 480 -47.06 12.63 4.67
CA LEU A 480 -47.76 12.04 5.83
C LEU A 480 -47.62 12.91 7.08
N MET A 481 -46.44 13.49 7.32
CA MET A 481 -46.17 14.30 8.50
C MET A 481 -46.87 15.66 8.47
N GLU A 482 -47.01 16.28 7.30
CA GLU A 482 -47.53 17.65 7.17
C GLU A 482 -49.02 17.75 6.79
N ARG A 483 -49.74 16.62 6.69
CA ARG A 483 -51.21 16.58 6.45
C ARG A 483 -52.07 17.19 7.57
N ARG A 484 -51.48 17.94 8.52
CA ARG A 484 -52.18 18.43 9.72
C ARG A 484 -51.73 19.82 10.21
N LYS A 485 -51.83 20.82 9.34
CA LYS A 485 -52.37 22.14 9.73
C LYS A 485 -52.85 22.93 8.50
N VAL A 486 -54.17 22.98 8.34
CA VAL A 486 -54.84 24.18 7.83
C VAL A 486 -55.58 24.73 9.04
N GLU A 487 -55.00 25.73 9.69
CA GLU A 487 -55.84 26.71 10.36
C GLU A 487 -56.42 27.57 9.25
N GLU A 488 -57.75 27.67 9.22
CA GLU A 488 -58.40 28.65 8.36
C GLU A 488 -57.87 30.04 8.75
N PRO A 489 -57.65 30.96 7.78
CA PRO A 489 -57.24 32.31 8.12
C PRO A 489 -58.30 32.91 9.04
N THR A 490 -57.92 33.25 10.27
CA THR A 490 -58.84 33.78 11.27
C THR A 490 -59.59 34.95 10.65
N PRO A 491 -60.93 34.90 10.54
CA PRO A 491 -61.67 35.94 9.83
C PRO A 491 -61.39 37.27 10.53
N SER A 492 -60.77 38.20 9.79
CA SER A 492 -60.53 39.56 10.27
C SER A 492 -61.85 40.11 10.82
N PRO A 493 -61.86 40.70 12.03
CA PRO A 493 -63.08 40.90 12.79
C PRO A 493 -64.12 41.64 11.94
N SER A 494 -65.22 40.94 11.63
CA SER A 494 -66.20 41.46 10.70
C SER A 494 -66.83 42.72 11.28
N LEU A 495 -66.53 43.88 10.68
CA LEU A 495 -67.22 45.14 10.97
C LEU A 495 -68.69 44.98 10.60
N LYS A 496 -69.51 44.56 11.57
CA LYS A 496 -70.96 44.47 11.41
C LYS A 496 -71.49 45.89 11.29
N GLY A 497 -71.97 46.19 10.08
CA GLY A 497 -72.27 47.52 9.55
C GLY A 497 -72.98 48.48 10.51
N GLY A 498 -72.62 49.76 10.40
CA GLY A 498 -73.25 50.78 11.24
C GLY A 498 -72.88 52.24 11.02
N GLU A 499 -71.85 52.61 10.25
CA GLU A 499 -71.55 54.05 10.04
C GLU A 499 -70.93 54.37 8.68
N LYS A 500 -71.29 55.55 8.14
CA LYS A 500 -70.84 56.03 6.82
C LYS A 500 -69.58 56.89 6.98
N LEU A 501 -68.42 56.37 6.59
CA LEU A 501 -67.23 57.20 6.39
C LEU A 501 -67.14 57.62 4.91
N SER A 502 -67.20 58.92 4.65
CA SER A 502 -67.07 59.51 3.32
C SER A 502 -65.60 59.67 2.92
N TRP A 503 -65.29 59.41 1.64
CA TRP A 503 -63.95 59.59 1.08
C TRP A 503 -63.63 61.07 0.84
N PRO A 504 -62.47 61.58 1.30
CA PRO A 504 -61.86 62.78 0.74
C PRO A 504 -61.27 62.50 -0.66
N ALA A 505 -61.48 63.41 -1.59
CA ALA A 505 -60.87 63.39 -2.93
C ALA A 505 -59.39 63.84 -2.89
N PRO A 506 -58.57 63.56 -3.91
CA PRO A 506 -57.14 63.88 -3.88
C PRO A 506 -56.87 65.38 -4.03
N LEU A 507 -55.93 65.90 -3.24
CA LEU A 507 -55.44 67.28 -3.37
C LEU A 507 -54.35 67.37 -4.46
N ALA A 508 -54.70 68.02 -5.56
CA ALA A 508 -53.74 68.75 -6.39
C ALA A 508 -53.31 70.04 -5.66
N GLY A 509 -52.22 70.68 -6.10
CA GLY A 509 -51.60 71.81 -5.41
C GLY A 509 -51.96 73.21 -5.94
N GLU A 510 -51.16 74.18 -5.49
CA GLU A 510 -51.17 75.61 -5.83
C GLU A 510 -52.31 76.48 -5.27
N GLY A 511 -52.06 77.80 -5.19
CA GLY A 511 -53.04 78.82 -4.80
C GLY A 511 -52.90 79.32 -3.35
N GLY A 512 -52.23 80.46 -3.14
CA GLY A 512 -52.08 81.07 -1.81
C GLY A 512 -52.94 82.31 -1.58
N GLY A 513 -53.00 82.77 -0.32
CA GLY A 513 -53.29 84.17 0.02
C GLY A 513 -54.45 84.44 0.99
N ALA A 514 -54.27 85.52 1.75
CA ALA A 514 -55.26 86.30 2.53
C ALA A 514 -55.92 85.66 3.79
N SER A 515 -55.73 86.38 4.91
CA SER A 515 -56.51 86.37 6.15
C SER A 515 -57.47 87.60 6.15
N PRO A 516 -58.15 88.02 7.25
CA PRO A 516 -58.51 87.40 8.55
C PRO A 516 -60.03 87.62 8.83
N PRO A 517 -60.52 88.03 10.03
CA PRO A 517 -60.44 87.48 11.40
C PRO A 517 -61.83 87.01 11.95
N GLY A 518 -61.86 86.44 13.17
CA GLY A 518 -63.11 86.22 13.93
C GLY A 518 -62.87 85.78 15.38
N GLU A 519 -63.49 86.50 16.33
CA GLU A 519 -63.50 86.32 17.81
C GLU A 519 -63.85 84.87 18.24
N GLY A 520 -63.35 84.28 19.33
CA GLY A 520 -63.46 84.68 20.75
C GLY A 520 -64.46 83.73 21.47
N ALA A 521 -64.33 83.34 22.76
CA ALA A 521 -63.31 83.59 23.79
C ALA A 521 -63.45 82.57 24.96
N LEU A 522 -62.48 82.58 25.90
CA LEU A 522 -62.47 81.92 27.24
C LEU A 522 -62.36 80.37 27.26
N SER A 523 -61.80 79.72 28.30
CA SER A 523 -61.36 80.19 29.63
C SER A 523 -59.97 79.68 30.08
N ASN A 524 -59.42 80.31 31.14
CA ASN A 524 -58.14 80.03 31.82
C ASN A 524 -58.17 78.69 32.61
N GLY A 525 -57.10 78.11 33.18
CA GLY A 525 -55.68 78.46 33.45
C GLY A 525 -55.25 77.68 34.73
N VAL A 526 -54.00 77.28 35.02
CA VAL A 526 -52.75 78.01 35.35
C VAL A 526 -51.63 76.94 35.52
N SER A 527 -50.30 77.08 35.30
CA SER A 527 -49.35 78.18 35.01
C SER A 527 -48.42 78.67 36.15
N GLY A 528 -47.51 77.83 36.67
CA GLY A 528 -46.30 78.27 37.43
C GLY A 528 -45.21 77.16 37.55
N VAL A 529 -43.88 77.31 37.35
CA VAL A 529 -42.84 78.38 37.59
C VAL A 529 -42.18 78.23 38.99
N THR A 530 -40.84 78.15 39.23
CA THR A 530 -39.60 78.07 38.39
C THR A 530 -38.37 77.52 39.18
N ALA A 531 -37.28 77.26 38.44
CA ALA A 531 -35.83 77.07 38.75
C ALA A 531 -35.13 78.04 39.76
N PRO A 532 -33.76 78.08 39.96
CA PRO A 532 -32.65 77.08 39.92
C PRO A 532 -31.56 77.20 41.07
N GLY A 533 -30.54 76.32 41.14
CA GLY A 533 -29.14 76.74 41.51
C GLY A 533 -28.16 75.81 42.30
N CYS A 534 -26.96 75.57 41.72
CA CYS A 534 -25.60 75.40 42.34
C CYS A 534 -25.16 74.21 43.27
N GLY A 535 -24.02 73.55 42.94
CA GLY A 535 -22.95 73.18 43.92
C GLY A 535 -22.38 71.72 44.00
N GLY A 536 -21.04 71.57 43.94
CA GLY A 536 -20.11 70.39 44.06
C GLY A 536 -20.52 69.06 44.77
N VAL A 537 -20.02 67.85 44.38
CA VAL A 537 -18.62 67.30 44.32
C VAL A 537 -18.05 66.97 45.73
N PRO A 538 -17.34 65.83 46.06
CA PRO A 538 -16.51 64.90 45.23
C PRO A 538 -16.52 63.34 45.49
N LEU A 539 -15.96 62.55 44.51
CA LEU A 539 -15.13 61.30 44.63
C LEU A 539 -15.70 59.99 45.30
N THR A 540 -15.20 58.74 45.13
CA THR A 540 -13.96 58.16 44.50
C THR A 540 -14.08 56.65 44.09
N ARG A 541 -13.29 56.21 43.06
CA ARG A 541 -12.54 54.91 42.86
C ARG A 541 -13.18 53.48 42.83
N LEU A 542 -12.73 52.69 41.82
CA LEU A 542 -12.22 51.27 41.81
C LEU A 542 -13.16 50.12 42.31
N GLU A 543 -12.97 48.80 42.06
CA GLU A 543 -11.94 47.97 41.37
C GLU A 543 -12.51 46.59 40.91
N ASP A 544 -11.91 45.97 39.88
CA ASP A 544 -11.79 44.51 39.59
C ASP A 544 -13.02 43.54 39.63
N SER A 545 -12.76 42.21 39.68
CA SER A 545 -13.66 41.11 39.22
C SER A 545 -13.78 39.92 40.22
N PRO A 546 -13.98 38.66 39.77
CA PRO A 546 -15.14 37.75 39.98
C PRO A 546 -15.07 36.91 41.30
N PRO A 547 -15.90 35.86 41.62
CA PRO A 547 -16.90 35.11 40.83
C PRO A 547 -18.23 34.70 41.56
N SER A 548 -18.90 33.64 41.07
CA SER A 548 -20.10 32.91 41.59
C SER A 548 -19.81 32.11 42.90
N PRO A 549 -20.77 31.42 43.63
CA PRO A 549 -22.19 31.11 43.30
C PRO A 549 -23.26 31.03 44.46
N ALA A 550 -24.53 30.77 44.06
CA ALA A 550 -25.56 29.89 44.69
C ALA A 550 -26.51 30.28 45.87
N ARG A 551 -27.84 30.09 45.60
CA ARG A 551 -28.98 29.58 46.44
C ARG A 551 -29.72 30.43 47.50
N GLY A 552 -31.02 30.11 47.66
CA GLY A 552 -32.03 30.65 48.61
C GLY A 552 -33.08 31.53 47.90
N GLU A 553 -34.29 31.09 47.49
CA GLU A 553 -35.47 30.50 48.17
C GLU A 553 -36.42 31.51 48.87
N GLY A 554 -37.75 31.31 48.68
CA GLY A 554 -38.86 32.21 49.09
C GLY A 554 -39.73 32.60 47.87
N GLN A 555 -40.68 31.77 47.41
CA GLN A 555 -42.04 31.49 47.93
C GLN A 555 -43.16 32.45 47.46
N ASP A 556 -44.28 31.80 47.11
CA ASP A 556 -45.67 32.28 46.95
C ASP A 556 -46.18 32.87 45.61
N PHE A 557 -46.87 32.03 44.83
CA PHE A 557 -48.05 32.40 44.01
C PHE A 557 -48.88 31.17 43.55
N SER A 558 -50.19 31.22 43.74
CA SER A 558 -51.23 30.35 43.11
C SER A 558 -52.64 30.81 43.54
N PRO A 559 -53.75 30.46 42.82
CA PRO A 559 -53.84 29.62 41.61
C PRO A 559 -54.68 30.20 40.43
N LEU A 560 -54.26 29.86 39.20
CA LEU A 560 -55.14 29.64 38.00
C LEU A 560 -55.94 30.85 37.42
N PRO A 561 -56.49 30.80 36.17
CA PRO A 561 -56.71 29.64 35.29
C PRO A 561 -55.90 29.62 33.97
N SER A 562 -56.10 28.52 33.23
CA SER A 562 -55.39 28.16 32.00
C SER A 562 -55.92 28.87 30.74
N GLY A 563 -54.99 29.34 29.90
CA GLY A 563 -55.27 29.84 28.54
C GLY A 563 -54.01 29.76 27.67
N ARG A 564 -54.13 29.35 26.40
CA ARG A 564 -52.98 29.23 25.48
C ARG A 564 -52.64 30.58 24.86
N GLY A 565 -51.35 30.95 24.87
CA GLY A 565 -50.89 32.21 24.27
C GLY A 565 -49.37 32.43 24.23
N ALA A 566 -48.57 31.36 24.19
CA ALA A 566 -47.12 31.50 24.04
C ALA A 566 -46.79 31.96 22.61
N GLY A 567 -46.33 33.20 22.45
CA GLY A 567 -46.02 33.78 21.14
C GLY A 567 -44.85 33.08 20.45
N GLU A 568 -44.95 32.90 19.13
CA GLU A 568 -43.85 32.35 18.34
C GLU A 568 -42.70 33.36 18.26
N VAL A 569 -41.65 33.12 19.06
CA VAL A 569 -40.37 33.82 18.92
C VAL A 569 -39.76 33.39 17.59
N SER A 570 -39.92 34.23 16.56
CA SER A 570 -39.39 34.02 15.22
C SER A 570 -37.91 33.58 15.27
N PRO A 571 -37.57 32.34 14.87
CA PRO A 571 -36.21 31.85 14.93
C PRO A 571 -35.42 32.42 13.74
N THR A 572 -34.91 33.65 13.91
CA THR A 572 -33.93 34.23 12.99
C THR A 572 -32.76 33.25 12.89
N LEU A 573 -32.57 32.67 11.70
CA LEU A 573 -31.47 31.77 11.43
C LEU A 573 -30.14 32.47 11.75
N LEU A 574 -29.10 31.70 12.11
CA LEU A 574 -27.74 32.26 12.21
C LEU A 574 -27.43 33.05 10.92
N PRO A 575 -26.78 34.22 11.01
CA PRO A 575 -26.28 34.94 9.86
C PRO A 575 -25.03 34.22 9.29
N PHE A 576 -25.23 32.99 8.80
CA PHE A 576 -24.43 32.50 7.68
C PHE A 576 -24.44 33.58 6.59
N PRO A 577 -23.32 33.80 5.88
CA PRO A 577 -23.11 35.02 5.10
C PRO A 577 -23.85 35.01 3.74
N ALA A 578 -25.16 34.83 3.78
CA ALA A 578 -26.10 35.01 2.68
C ALA A 578 -26.13 36.45 2.16
N ALA A 579 -25.52 37.41 2.86
CA ALA A 579 -25.20 38.74 2.34
C ALA A 579 -23.89 38.77 1.53
N PHE A 580 -22.90 37.93 1.84
CA PHE A 580 -21.59 37.93 1.19
C PHE A 580 -21.65 37.42 -0.25
N LEU A 581 -22.31 36.28 -0.51
CA LEU A 581 -22.42 35.75 -1.88
C LEU A 581 -23.10 36.74 -2.85
N PRO A 582 -24.24 37.40 -2.52
CA PRO A 582 -24.80 38.47 -3.33
C PRO A 582 -23.94 39.74 -3.40
N ALA A 583 -23.25 40.12 -2.32
CA ALA A 583 -22.35 41.27 -2.32
C ALA A 583 -21.14 41.05 -3.25
N LEU A 584 -20.55 39.86 -3.24
CA LEU A 584 -19.44 39.48 -4.13
C LEU A 584 -19.93 39.40 -5.59
N ALA A 585 -21.10 38.77 -5.82
CA ALA A 585 -21.75 38.72 -7.14
C ALA A 585 -22.14 40.10 -7.70
N SER A 586 -22.21 41.16 -6.87
CA SER A 586 -22.41 42.54 -7.35
C SER A 586 -21.18 43.06 -8.15
N ARG A 587 -19.98 42.54 -7.85
CA ARG A 587 -18.67 42.91 -8.42
C ARG A 587 -18.07 41.78 -9.30
N PRO A 588 -18.77 41.29 -10.35
CA PRO A 588 -18.37 40.07 -11.07
C PRO A 588 -16.99 40.16 -11.73
N ARG A 589 -16.56 41.36 -12.17
CA ARG A 589 -15.22 41.56 -12.75
C ARG A 589 -14.09 41.28 -11.75
N PHE A 590 -14.28 41.64 -10.48
CA PHE A 590 -13.30 41.39 -9.42
C PHE A 590 -13.22 39.89 -9.10
N VAL A 591 -14.37 39.24 -8.96
CA VAL A 591 -14.46 37.78 -8.73
C VAL A 591 -13.76 36.99 -9.84
N LEU A 592 -14.00 37.35 -11.10
CA LEU A 592 -13.37 36.68 -12.24
C LEU A 592 -11.87 37.01 -12.35
N ALA A 593 -11.41 38.21 -11.96
CA ALA A 593 -9.99 38.53 -11.93
C ALA A 593 -9.23 37.73 -10.86
N VAL A 594 -9.76 37.67 -9.63
CA VAL A 594 -9.17 36.85 -8.55
C VAL A 594 -9.19 35.36 -8.92
N GLY A 595 -10.31 34.86 -9.46
CA GLY A 595 -10.41 33.48 -9.95
C GLY A 595 -9.43 33.15 -11.07
N ALA A 596 -9.20 34.08 -12.01
CA ALA A 596 -8.21 33.90 -13.07
C ALA A 596 -6.76 33.89 -12.55
N VAL A 597 -6.42 34.75 -11.58
CA VAL A 597 -5.10 34.75 -10.94
C VAL A 597 -4.84 33.46 -10.17
N LEU A 598 -5.82 32.97 -9.39
CA LEU A 598 -5.72 31.69 -8.69
C LEU A 598 -5.60 30.52 -9.66
N LEU A 599 -6.39 30.50 -10.73
CA LEU A 599 -6.32 29.46 -11.77
C LEU A 599 -4.94 29.45 -12.46
N LEU A 600 -4.43 30.61 -12.88
CA LEU A 600 -3.10 30.73 -13.49
C LEU A 600 -1.98 30.28 -12.55
N ALA A 601 -2.05 30.64 -11.27
CA ALA A 601 -1.09 30.18 -10.27
C ALA A 601 -1.13 28.66 -10.11
N CYS A 602 -2.31 28.07 -9.87
CA CYS A 602 -2.46 26.62 -9.74
C CYS A 602 -2.01 25.87 -11.00
N THR A 603 -2.39 26.31 -12.21
CA THR A 603 -1.98 25.61 -13.44
C THR A 603 -0.47 25.71 -13.71
N ALA A 604 0.19 26.80 -13.32
CA ALA A 604 1.65 26.91 -13.40
C ALA A 604 2.38 25.93 -12.46
N PHE A 605 1.79 25.60 -11.30
CA PHE A 605 2.34 24.60 -10.38
C PHE A 605 1.93 23.16 -10.71
N ALA A 606 0.79 22.93 -11.36
CA ALA A 606 0.30 21.59 -11.72
C ALA A 606 1.29 20.78 -12.57
N GLY A 607 2.17 21.43 -13.34
CA GLY A 607 3.27 20.77 -14.07
C GLY A 607 4.37 20.17 -13.19
N ARG A 608 4.32 20.36 -11.86
CA ARG A 608 5.20 19.75 -10.85
C ARG A 608 4.52 18.60 -10.09
N LEU A 609 3.39 18.11 -10.58
CA LEU A 609 2.67 17.00 -9.95
C LEU A 609 3.30 15.67 -10.36
N HIS A 610 3.90 14.98 -9.39
CA HIS A 610 4.56 13.69 -9.60
C HIS A 610 3.58 12.53 -9.32
N TYR A 611 3.82 11.37 -9.93
CA TYR A 611 3.08 10.14 -9.66
C TYR A 611 3.96 9.14 -8.90
N ASP A 612 3.58 8.84 -7.67
CA ASP A 612 4.19 7.79 -6.86
C ASP A 612 3.66 6.42 -7.31
N HIS A 613 4.58 5.52 -7.64
CA HIS A 613 4.28 4.16 -8.08
C HIS A 613 4.45 3.14 -6.95
N ASN A 614 5.02 3.53 -5.80
CA ASN A 614 5.39 2.61 -4.73
C ASN A 614 4.16 2.25 -3.86
N LEU A 615 3.64 1.04 -4.03
CA LEU A 615 2.50 0.53 -3.27
C LEU A 615 2.78 0.39 -1.76
N LEU A 616 4.04 0.31 -1.33
CA LEU A 616 4.40 0.26 0.09
C LEU A 616 3.99 1.56 0.81
N ASN A 617 4.08 2.70 0.12
CA ASN A 617 3.66 4.01 0.64
C ASN A 617 2.14 4.15 0.84
N LEU A 618 1.34 3.18 0.37
CA LEU A 618 -0.12 3.17 0.52
C LEU A 618 -0.62 2.38 1.75
N GLN A 619 0.26 1.63 2.41
CA GLN A 619 -0.05 0.72 3.51
C GLN A 619 -0.53 1.44 4.79
N ALA A 620 -0.99 0.67 5.78
CA ALA A 620 -1.49 1.22 7.03
C ALA A 620 -0.34 1.65 7.98
N ARG A 621 -0.32 2.93 8.37
CA ARG A 621 0.69 3.48 9.29
C ARG A 621 0.64 2.79 10.66
N GLY A 622 1.82 2.45 11.18
CA GLY A 622 1.96 1.91 12.54
C GLY A 622 1.53 0.44 12.68
N THR A 623 1.59 -0.33 11.60
CA THR A 623 1.51 -1.80 11.64
C THR A 623 2.91 -2.41 11.72
N ASP A 624 3.09 -3.44 12.56
CA ASP A 624 4.41 -4.03 12.80
C ASP A 624 4.96 -4.70 11.53
N SER A 625 4.11 -5.32 10.72
CA SER A 625 4.50 -5.99 9.47
C SER A 625 5.13 -5.03 8.45
N VAL A 626 4.57 -3.83 8.29
CA VAL A 626 5.13 -2.77 7.44
C VAL A 626 6.45 -2.25 8.01
N ALA A 627 6.56 -2.09 9.33
CA ALA A 627 7.81 -1.69 9.97
C ALA A 627 8.94 -2.73 9.79
N TRP A 628 8.60 -4.03 9.85
CA TRP A 628 9.54 -5.12 9.58
C TRP A 628 9.87 -5.28 8.08
N GLU A 629 8.92 -5.03 7.17
CA GLU A 629 9.17 -5.00 5.71
C GLU A 629 10.14 -3.87 5.35
N HIS A 630 9.97 -2.66 5.91
CA HIS A 630 10.94 -1.56 5.74
C HIS A 630 12.32 -1.90 6.29
N LYS A 631 12.42 -2.39 7.55
CA LYS A 631 13.70 -2.86 8.13
C LYS A 631 14.38 -3.91 7.24
N LEU A 632 13.60 -4.79 6.62
CA LEU A 632 14.11 -5.81 5.72
C LEU A 632 14.63 -5.16 4.44
N ILE A 633 13.83 -4.37 3.72
CA ILE A 633 14.24 -3.67 2.48
C ILE A 633 15.52 -2.85 2.70
N ASP A 634 15.61 -2.10 3.79
CA ASP A 634 16.74 -1.21 4.09
C ASP A 634 18.04 -1.97 4.42
N ARG A 635 17.97 -3.23 4.89
CA ARG A 635 19.14 -4.07 5.27
C ARG A 635 19.33 -5.34 4.44
N ALA A 636 18.52 -5.53 3.40
CA ALA A 636 18.47 -6.72 2.54
C ALA A 636 18.25 -6.39 1.05
N ALA A 637 18.55 -5.15 0.64
CA ALA A 637 18.19 -4.54 -0.64
C ALA A 637 18.19 -5.49 -1.85
N GLY A 638 17.07 -5.53 -2.58
CA GLY A 638 16.85 -6.33 -3.79
C GLY A 638 16.34 -7.76 -3.55
N ALA A 639 16.72 -8.40 -2.43
CA ALA A 639 16.63 -9.86 -2.30
C ALA A 639 15.24 -10.46 -1.99
N THR A 640 14.19 -9.67 -1.80
CA THR A 640 12.82 -10.17 -1.55
C THR A 640 11.93 -10.19 -2.81
N TRP A 641 12.43 -9.75 -3.96
CA TRP A 641 11.70 -9.74 -5.23
C TRP A 641 12.52 -10.36 -6.37
N ASP A 642 11.83 -11.12 -7.21
CA ASP A 642 12.45 -11.97 -8.23
C ASP A 642 11.71 -11.99 -9.58
N ALA A 643 12.41 -12.56 -10.56
CA ALA A 643 11.86 -13.16 -11.77
C ALA A 643 11.95 -14.69 -11.63
N MET A 644 10.88 -15.39 -12.00
CA MET A 644 10.75 -16.84 -11.90
C MET A 644 10.63 -17.44 -13.31
N SER A 645 11.48 -18.40 -13.65
CA SER A 645 11.40 -19.19 -14.87
C SER A 645 11.24 -20.68 -14.55
N VAL A 646 10.46 -21.40 -15.37
CA VAL A 646 10.17 -22.83 -15.19
C VAL A 646 10.81 -23.62 -16.33
N ALA A 647 11.83 -24.40 -16.00
CA ALA A 647 12.58 -25.25 -16.91
C ALA A 647 12.10 -26.71 -16.85
N ARG A 648 12.06 -27.39 -17.99
CA ARG A 648 11.69 -28.81 -18.12
C ARG A 648 12.86 -29.78 -17.92
N SER A 649 14.09 -29.28 -17.91
CA SER A 649 15.29 -30.09 -17.69
C SER A 649 16.35 -29.35 -16.89
N ARG A 650 17.29 -30.12 -16.32
CA ARG A 650 18.49 -29.61 -15.64
C ARG A 650 19.33 -28.71 -16.57
N GLU A 651 19.42 -29.05 -17.85
CA GLU A 651 20.19 -28.29 -18.84
C GLU A 651 19.53 -26.94 -19.17
N GLU A 652 18.20 -26.93 -19.32
CA GLU A 652 17.43 -25.70 -19.51
C GLU A 652 17.52 -24.79 -18.28
N ALA A 653 17.45 -25.35 -17.07
CA ALA A 653 17.62 -24.62 -15.82
C ALA A 653 19.00 -23.95 -15.69
N LEU A 654 20.08 -24.70 -15.99
CA LEU A 654 21.45 -24.17 -15.95
C LEU A 654 21.73 -23.15 -17.06
N HIS A 655 21.14 -23.31 -18.24
CA HIS A 655 21.22 -22.33 -19.33
C HIS A 655 20.46 -21.04 -18.99
N LEU A 656 19.29 -21.12 -18.36
CA LEU A 656 18.56 -19.97 -17.84
C LEU A 656 19.33 -19.26 -16.72
N LYS A 657 19.95 -20.02 -15.80
CA LYS A 657 20.85 -19.47 -14.78
C LYS A 657 21.98 -18.66 -15.40
N ALA A 658 22.74 -19.24 -16.34
CA ALA A 658 23.86 -18.55 -16.99
C ALA A 658 23.43 -17.28 -17.76
N LYS A 659 22.21 -17.26 -18.32
CA LYS A 659 21.62 -16.05 -18.91
C LYS A 659 21.33 -14.98 -17.85
N TYR A 660 20.69 -15.34 -16.74
CA TYR A 660 20.35 -14.40 -15.67
C TYR A 660 21.60 -13.87 -14.94
N GLU A 661 22.60 -14.71 -14.69
CA GLU A 661 23.88 -14.30 -14.07
C GLU A 661 24.70 -13.34 -14.95
N ALA A 662 24.43 -13.30 -16.27
CA ALA A 662 25.06 -12.36 -17.20
C ALA A 662 24.35 -10.98 -17.28
N MET A 663 23.26 -10.76 -16.53
CA MET A 663 22.49 -9.51 -16.54
C MET A 663 22.93 -8.56 -15.42
N ALA A 664 23.10 -7.27 -15.75
CA ALA A 664 23.50 -6.25 -14.77
C ALA A 664 22.43 -5.95 -13.71
N GLU A 665 21.16 -6.19 -14.04
CA GLU A 665 20.00 -6.01 -13.17
C GLU A 665 19.78 -7.14 -12.16
N VAL A 666 20.47 -8.28 -12.32
CA VAL A 666 20.34 -9.47 -11.45
C VAL A 666 21.44 -9.43 -10.38
N GLY A 667 21.04 -9.65 -9.12
CA GLY A 667 21.94 -9.71 -7.98
C GLY A 667 22.38 -11.14 -7.64
N LYS A 668 21.47 -12.12 -7.77
CA LYS A 668 21.70 -13.55 -7.46
C LYS A 668 20.71 -14.42 -8.24
N VAL A 669 21.11 -15.65 -8.57
CA VAL A 669 20.21 -16.67 -9.13
C VAL A 669 20.22 -17.91 -8.23
N VAL A 670 19.02 -18.46 -7.96
CA VAL A 670 18.83 -19.63 -7.08
C VAL A 670 18.03 -20.70 -7.82
N GLU A 671 18.56 -21.93 -7.82
CA GLU A 671 18.00 -23.13 -8.42
C GLU A 671 18.66 -24.38 -7.79
N VAL A 672 18.08 -25.57 -7.97
CA VAL A 672 18.61 -26.85 -7.43
C VAL A 672 19.26 -27.76 -8.47
N ALA A 673 19.30 -27.36 -9.74
CA ALA A 673 19.95 -28.10 -10.83
C ALA A 673 21.49 -28.16 -10.67
N SER A 674 22.10 -27.11 -10.08
CA SER A 674 23.52 -27.05 -9.72
C SER A 674 23.89 -27.97 -8.57
N LEU A 675 22.94 -28.36 -7.71
CA LEU A 675 23.17 -29.30 -6.59
C LEU A 675 23.32 -30.76 -7.06
N VAL A 676 23.09 -31.01 -8.34
CA VAL A 676 23.41 -32.26 -9.02
C VAL A 676 24.66 -32.00 -9.88
N PRO A 677 25.86 -32.54 -9.54
CA PRO A 677 27.08 -32.30 -10.31
C PRO A 677 27.01 -32.78 -11.76
N ASP A 678 27.82 -32.18 -12.62
CA ASP A 678 27.96 -32.57 -14.03
C ASP A 678 28.83 -33.82 -14.22
N ARG A 679 28.65 -34.53 -15.35
CA ARG A 679 29.53 -35.61 -15.85
C ARG A 679 29.93 -36.67 -14.80
N GLN A 680 29.02 -36.99 -13.87
CA GLN A 680 29.33 -37.86 -12.73
C GLN A 680 29.85 -39.24 -13.15
N GLU A 681 29.32 -39.83 -14.23
CA GLU A 681 29.78 -41.10 -14.80
C GLU A 681 31.27 -41.10 -15.17
N GLN A 682 31.82 -39.96 -15.60
CA GLN A 682 33.24 -39.80 -15.94
C GLN A 682 34.11 -39.60 -14.68
N LYS A 683 33.53 -39.02 -13.62
CA LYS A 683 34.22 -38.71 -12.36
C LYS A 683 34.25 -39.90 -11.39
N LEU A 684 33.16 -40.68 -11.33
CA LEU A 684 32.95 -41.77 -10.37
C LEU A 684 34.05 -42.84 -10.36
N PRO A 685 34.62 -43.29 -11.51
CA PRO A 685 35.73 -44.25 -11.50
C PRO A 685 37.00 -43.71 -10.83
N ALA A 686 37.29 -42.41 -10.98
CA ALA A 686 38.43 -41.78 -10.32
C ALA A 686 38.19 -41.59 -8.81
N VAL A 687 36.97 -41.22 -8.41
CA VAL A 687 36.55 -41.14 -7.00
C VAL A 687 36.60 -42.51 -6.32
N ALA A 688 36.17 -43.57 -7.00
CA ALA A 688 36.25 -44.94 -6.51
C ALA A 688 37.70 -45.38 -6.26
N ALA A 689 38.63 -45.05 -7.17
CA ALA A 689 40.06 -45.31 -6.99
C ALA A 689 40.63 -44.56 -5.77
N ILE A 690 40.32 -43.26 -5.62
CA ILE A 690 40.70 -42.45 -4.46
C ILE A 690 40.20 -43.10 -3.17
N ARG A 691 38.89 -43.41 -3.09
CA ARG A 691 38.28 -44.00 -1.90
C ARG A 691 38.89 -45.36 -1.55
N ALA A 692 39.09 -46.24 -2.53
CA ALA A 692 39.71 -47.55 -2.32
C ALA A 692 41.15 -47.45 -1.79
N ARG A 693 41.88 -46.39 -2.13
CA ARG A 693 43.21 -46.10 -1.56
C ARG A 693 43.13 -45.59 -0.12
N LEU A 694 42.18 -44.71 0.17
CA LEU A 694 41.95 -44.11 1.49
C LEU A 694 41.25 -45.04 2.49
N GLU A 695 40.62 -46.14 2.05
CA GLU A 695 40.14 -47.17 2.97
C GLU A 695 41.26 -47.81 3.80
N ARG A 696 42.51 -47.77 3.32
CA ARG A 696 43.70 -48.30 4.02
C ARG A 696 44.30 -47.35 5.06
N LEU A 697 43.66 -46.21 5.35
CA LEU A 697 44.10 -45.27 6.39
C LEU A 697 43.96 -45.89 7.80
N PRO A 698 44.95 -45.72 8.70
CA PRO A 698 44.77 -45.99 10.14
C PRO A 698 43.62 -45.18 10.73
N ALA A 699 42.84 -45.76 11.64
CA ALA A 699 41.83 -45.02 12.41
C ALA A 699 42.48 -43.88 13.21
N LYS A 700 41.77 -42.76 13.41
CA LYS A 700 42.31 -41.56 14.08
C LYS A 700 42.83 -41.85 15.49
N GLU A 701 42.13 -42.66 16.28
CA GLU A 701 42.60 -43.06 17.62
C GLU A 701 43.87 -43.95 17.62
N HIS A 702 44.15 -44.61 16.49
CA HIS A 702 45.17 -45.66 16.36
C HIS A 702 46.32 -45.25 15.43
N LEU A 703 46.55 -43.94 15.24
CA LEU A 703 47.62 -43.44 14.38
C LEU A 703 49.01 -43.80 14.95
N PRO A 704 49.89 -44.47 14.19
CA PRO A 704 51.21 -44.88 14.69
C PRO A 704 52.08 -43.67 15.06
N VAL A 705 52.40 -43.53 16.35
CA VAL A 705 53.22 -42.43 16.86
C VAL A 705 54.61 -42.46 16.19
N PRO A 706 55.07 -41.37 15.53
CA PRO A 706 56.40 -41.30 14.95
C PRO A 706 57.52 -41.56 15.97
N ALA A 707 58.59 -42.22 15.51
CA ALA A 707 59.75 -42.52 16.35
C ALA A 707 60.45 -41.26 16.92
N GLY A 708 60.28 -40.11 16.25
CA GLY A 708 60.90 -38.84 16.57
C GLY A 708 62.26 -38.63 15.90
N SER A 709 62.51 -37.40 15.47
CA SER A 709 63.75 -36.99 14.82
C SER A 709 64.86 -36.66 15.82
N ASN A 710 66.10 -37.04 15.51
CA ASN A 710 67.29 -36.65 16.27
C ASN A 710 67.79 -35.27 15.80
N PRO A 711 67.96 -34.26 16.69
CA PRO A 711 68.46 -32.93 16.34
C PRO A 711 69.76 -32.92 15.52
N THR A 712 70.75 -33.75 15.86
CA THR A 712 72.04 -33.75 15.15
C THR A 712 71.89 -34.25 13.72
N ALA A 713 71.13 -35.34 13.53
CA ALA A 713 70.82 -35.87 12.21
C ALA A 713 69.96 -34.92 11.37
N VAL A 714 68.98 -34.22 11.97
CA VAL A 714 68.18 -33.20 11.29
C VAL A 714 69.06 -32.04 10.85
N ARG A 715 69.94 -31.53 11.71
CA ARG A 715 70.86 -30.43 11.38
C ARG A 715 71.85 -30.81 10.28
N GLU A 716 72.41 -32.02 10.31
CA GLU A 716 73.30 -32.52 9.26
C GLU A 716 72.57 -32.69 7.93
N LEU A 717 71.41 -33.37 7.92
CA LEU A 717 70.62 -33.59 6.71
C LEU A 717 70.07 -32.29 6.13
N ALA A 718 69.60 -31.35 6.95
CA ALA A 718 69.17 -30.04 6.50
C ALA A 718 70.35 -29.25 5.89
N THR A 719 71.55 -29.32 6.47
CA THR A 719 72.77 -28.73 5.89
C THR A 719 73.17 -29.40 4.57
N ARG A 720 72.97 -30.72 4.44
CA ARG A 720 73.24 -31.47 3.20
C ARG A 720 72.25 -31.12 2.10
N VAL A 721 70.94 -31.09 2.41
CA VAL A 721 69.89 -30.65 1.48
C VAL A 721 70.14 -29.20 1.05
N ALA A 722 70.47 -28.28 1.96
CA ALA A 722 70.73 -26.88 1.62
C ALA A 722 71.83 -26.70 0.58
N ARG A 723 72.90 -27.51 0.64
CA ARG A 723 74.00 -27.51 -0.35
C ARG A 723 73.59 -28.14 -1.68
N LEU A 724 72.91 -29.28 -1.64
CA LEU A 724 72.46 -30.00 -2.84
C LEU A 724 71.37 -29.24 -3.61
N ALA A 725 70.54 -28.49 -2.88
CA ALA A 725 69.47 -27.66 -3.40
C ALA A 725 69.93 -26.23 -3.75
N ALA A 726 71.22 -25.96 -3.96
CA ALA A 726 71.72 -24.60 -4.23
C ALA A 726 71.10 -23.91 -5.48
N SER A 727 70.47 -24.66 -6.38
CA SER A 727 69.70 -24.13 -7.53
C SER A 727 68.21 -23.89 -7.23
N ASP A 728 67.72 -24.28 -6.04
CA ASP A 728 66.37 -24.04 -5.52
C ASP A 728 66.48 -23.15 -4.27
N SER A 729 66.30 -21.84 -4.49
CA SER A 729 66.48 -20.83 -3.44
C SER A 729 65.47 -20.99 -2.29
N ALA A 730 64.28 -21.54 -2.54
CA ALA A 730 63.27 -21.76 -1.52
C ALA A 730 63.64 -22.95 -0.62
N LEU A 731 63.99 -24.09 -1.22
CA LEU A 731 64.41 -25.29 -0.47
C LEU A 731 65.73 -25.06 0.27
N SER A 732 66.71 -24.41 -0.37
CA SER A 732 68.01 -24.12 0.24
C SER A 732 67.89 -23.15 1.43
N LEU A 733 67.09 -22.09 1.31
CA LEU A 733 66.89 -21.13 2.40
C LEU A 733 66.11 -21.75 3.58
N ALA A 734 65.02 -22.48 3.31
CA ALA A 734 64.23 -23.13 4.35
C ALA A 734 65.03 -24.19 5.12
N THR A 735 65.84 -25.01 4.43
CA THR A 735 66.68 -26.02 5.09
C THR A 735 67.91 -25.42 5.77
N THR A 736 68.46 -24.33 5.26
CA THR A 736 69.49 -23.54 5.98
C THR A 736 68.95 -22.97 7.28
N ASP A 737 67.72 -22.45 7.29
CA ASP A 737 67.14 -21.87 8.51
C ASP A 737 66.71 -22.93 9.53
N LEU A 738 66.25 -24.11 9.08
CA LEU A 738 66.07 -25.27 9.96
C LEU A 738 67.39 -25.74 10.60
N ALA A 739 68.47 -25.84 9.81
CA ALA A 739 69.80 -26.20 10.32
C ALA A 739 70.34 -25.18 11.33
N ARG A 740 69.98 -23.90 11.18
CA ARG A 740 70.24 -22.82 12.13
C ARG A 740 69.40 -23.00 13.40
N ALA A 741 68.08 -23.03 13.30
CA ALA A 741 67.17 -23.15 14.45
C ALA A 741 67.47 -24.35 15.36
N VAL A 742 67.80 -25.51 14.77
CA VAL A 742 68.20 -26.73 15.52
C VAL A 742 69.61 -26.61 16.11
N GLY A 743 70.46 -25.74 15.56
CA GLY A 743 71.77 -25.40 16.11
C GLY A 743 71.75 -24.35 17.22
N ASP A 744 70.77 -23.44 17.20
CA ASP A 744 70.62 -22.34 18.17
C ASP A 744 70.11 -22.83 19.55
N ALA A 745 69.28 -23.88 19.58
CA ALA A 745 68.65 -24.42 20.80
C ALA A 745 68.69 -25.96 20.85
N PRO A 746 69.89 -26.60 20.92
CA PRO A 746 70.07 -28.04 20.68
C PRO A 746 69.36 -28.94 21.71
N ASP A 747 69.36 -28.57 22.99
CA ASP A 747 68.77 -29.37 24.06
C ASP A 747 67.23 -29.40 23.98
N GLU A 748 66.62 -28.26 23.64
CA GLU A 748 65.17 -28.15 23.46
C GLU A 748 64.69 -28.71 22.11
N ALA A 749 65.53 -28.63 21.06
CA ALA A 749 65.18 -29.12 19.74
C ALA A 749 64.76 -30.61 19.75
N ALA A 750 65.30 -31.45 20.65
CA ALA A 750 64.89 -32.85 20.77
C ALA A 750 63.41 -33.01 21.14
N ALA A 751 62.90 -32.19 22.07
CA ALA A 751 61.49 -32.20 22.46
C ALA A 751 60.61 -31.53 21.39
N ARG A 752 61.06 -30.38 20.87
CA ARG A 752 60.31 -29.58 19.88
C ARG A 752 60.16 -30.31 18.54
N LEU A 753 61.19 -30.96 18.02
CA LEU A 753 61.13 -31.81 16.82
C LEU A 753 60.22 -33.04 17.02
N LYS A 754 60.21 -33.64 18.21
CA LYS A 754 59.30 -34.76 18.53
C LYS A 754 57.83 -34.32 18.64
N GLY A 755 57.58 -33.07 19.03
CA GLY A 755 56.28 -32.41 18.90
C GLY A 755 55.90 -32.18 17.45
N PHE A 756 56.81 -31.60 16.66
CA PHE A 756 56.65 -31.36 15.22
C PHE A 756 56.29 -32.65 14.46
N ASP A 757 57.06 -33.73 14.61
CA ASP A 757 56.81 -34.99 13.91
C ASP A 757 55.42 -35.56 14.21
N ARG A 758 54.91 -35.39 15.44
CA ARG A 758 53.56 -35.80 15.83
C ARG A 758 52.48 -34.93 15.19
N ALA A 759 52.64 -33.61 15.22
CA ALA A 759 51.70 -32.67 14.57
C ALA A 759 51.65 -32.91 13.05
N LEU A 760 52.83 -33.04 12.43
CA LEU A 760 53.01 -33.36 11.02
C LEU A 760 52.27 -34.65 10.61
N ALA A 761 52.37 -35.71 11.40
CA ALA A 761 51.65 -36.96 11.14
C ALA A 761 50.13 -36.83 11.40
N ALA A 762 49.73 -36.13 12.45
CA ALA A 762 48.32 -35.90 12.79
C ALA A 762 47.59 -35.09 11.71
N ASP A 763 48.22 -34.03 11.18
CA ASP A 763 47.66 -33.20 10.12
C ASP A 763 47.49 -33.96 8.80
N LEU A 764 48.50 -34.74 8.38
CA LEU A 764 48.38 -35.57 7.18
C LEU A 764 47.24 -36.59 7.33
N ALA A 765 47.12 -37.21 8.50
CA ALA A 765 46.01 -38.11 8.79
C ALA A 765 44.66 -37.37 8.80
N ALA A 766 44.60 -36.14 9.32
CA ALA A 766 43.39 -35.33 9.34
C ALA A 766 42.95 -34.92 7.92
N GLU A 767 43.86 -34.42 7.08
CA GLU A 767 43.58 -34.07 5.68
C GLU A 767 43.15 -35.29 4.86
N LEU A 768 43.83 -36.44 5.01
CA LEU A 768 43.48 -37.67 4.30
C LEU A 768 42.15 -38.30 4.80
N HIS A 769 41.81 -38.18 6.09
CA HIS A 769 40.49 -38.59 6.60
C HIS A 769 39.37 -37.63 6.18
N ALA A 770 39.63 -36.33 6.08
CA ALA A 770 38.68 -35.36 5.54
C ALA A 770 38.42 -35.64 4.05
N LEU A 771 39.47 -35.89 3.26
CA LEU A 771 39.33 -36.33 1.87
C LEU A 771 38.56 -37.65 1.76
N LYS A 772 38.82 -38.63 2.65
CA LYS A 772 38.07 -39.90 2.71
C LYS A 772 36.57 -39.65 2.91
N ALA A 773 36.21 -38.74 3.83
CA ALA A 773 34.83 -38.44 4.17
C ALA A 773 34.01 -37.92 2.98
N VAL A 774 34.59 -37.02 2.15
CA VAL A 774 33.91 -36.40 0.99
C VAL A 774 34.02 -37.20 -0.32
N SER A 775 34.63 -38.39 -0.29
CA SER A 775 34.95 -39.21 -1.47
C SER A 775 34.12 -40.49 -1.61
N ARG A 776 32.84 -40.51 -1.21
CA ARG A 776 31.98 -41.68 -1.44
C ARG A 776 31.71 -41.87 -2.95
N PRO A 777 31.99 -43.05 -3.55
CA PRO A 777 31.79 -43.29 -4.98
C PRO A 777 30.34 -43.69 -5.29
N ALA A 778 29.41 -42.77 -5.07
CA ALA A 778 28.01 -42.90 -5.47
C ALA A 778 27.54 -41.58 -6.10
N PRO A 779 26.64 -41.60 -7.10
CA PRO A 779 26.13 -40.38 -7.70
C PRO A 779 25.34 -39.54 -6.68
N ILE A 780 25.19 -38.25 -6.96
CA ILE A 780 24.21 -37.36 -6.35
C ILE A 780 23.06 -37.18 -7.36
N THR A 781 21.83 -37.43 -6.90
CA THR A 781 20.58 -37.27 -7.65
C THR A 781 19.71 -36.18 -7.02
N LEU A 782 18.56 -35.85 -7.62
CA LEU A 782 17.54 -35.02 -6.95
C LEU A 782 17.04 -35.65 -5.65
N ASP A 783 17.11 -36.98 -5.50
CA ASP A 783 16.65 -37.67 -4.29
C ASP A 783 17.59 -37.51 -3.09
N ASP A 784 18.82 -37.04 -3.33
CA ASP A 784 19.77 -36.65 -2.29
C ASP A 784 19.65 -35.17 -1.88
N VAL A 785 18.99 -34.33 -2.70
CA VAL A 785 18.77 -32.91 -2.40
C VAL A 785 17.80 -32.79 -1.22
N PRO A 786 18.08 -31.95 -0.21
CA PRO A 786 17.21 -31.78 0.96
C PRO A 786 15.75 -31.54 0.60
N PRO A 787 14.79 -32.20 1.28
CA PRO A 787 13.39 -32.16 0.90
C PRO A 787 12.83 -30.73 0.91
N GLU A 788 13.26 -29.87 1.83
CA GLU A 788 12.82 -28.48 1.93
C GLU A 788 13.21 -27.62 0.71
N LEU A 789 14.30 -27.98 0.03
CA LEU A 789 14.72 -27.35 -1.23
C LEU A 789 14.00 -27.98 -2.42
N ARG A 790 13.87 -29.31 -2.42
CA ARG A 790 13.19 -30.07 -3.48
C ARG A 790 11.73 -29.65 -3.62
N GLU A 791 11.00 -29.58 -2.51
CA GLU A 791 9.60 -29.18 -2.43
C GLU A 791 9.30 -27.74 -2.87
N ARG A 792 10.34 -26.91 -3.03
CA ARG A 792 10.24 -25.50 -3.44
C ARG A 792 10.78 -25.21 -4.83
N PHE A 793 11.78 -25.96 -5.30
CA PHE A 793 12.43 -25.73 -6.58
C PHE A 793 12.22 -26.87 -7.60
N VAL A 794 11.52 -27.95 -7.24
CA VAL A 794 11.07 -29.00 -8.16
C VAL A 794 9.54 -29.08 -8.16
N GLY A 795 8.95 -28.99 -9.34
CA GLY A 795 7.50 -29.01 -9.55
C GLY A 795 6.92 -30.43 -9.55
N SER A 796 5.59 -30.53 -9.49
CA SER A 796 4.84 -31.80 -9.47
C SER A 796 5.05 -32.67 -10.73
N GLY A 797 5.38 -32.05 -11.88
CA GLY A 797 5.76 -32.73 -13.11
C GLY A 797 7.27 -32.99 -13.28
N GLY A 798 8.09 -32.64 -12.27
CA GLY A 798 9.55 -32.72 -12.34
C GLY A 798 10.24 -31.51 -12.96
N GLU A 799 9.52 -30.41 -13.22
CA GLU A 799 10.10 -29.14 -13.67
C GLU A 799 11.01 -28.52 -12.61
N TYR A 800 12.01 -27.75 -13.05
CA TYR A 800 12.94 -27.01 -12.20
C TYR A 800 12.54 -25.53 -12.16
N LEU A 801 12.51 -24.93 -10.97
CA LEU A 801 12.35 -23.49 -10.79
C LEU A 801 13.72 -22.80 -10.81
N VAL A 802 13.82 -21.71 -11.58
CA VAL A 802 14.96 -20.79 -11.56
C VAL A 802 14.46 -19.43 -11.07
N ARG A 803 14.99 -18.95 -9.94
CA ARG A 803 14.63 -17.66 -9.33
C ARG A 803 15.80 -16.69 -9.46
N ALA A 804 15.64 -15.65 -10.28
CA ALA A 804 16.62 -14.56 -10.40
C ALA A 804 16.17 -13.38 -9.55
N PHE A 805 16.97 -13.00 -8.55
CA PHE A 805 16.70 -11.87 -7.64
C PHE A 805 17.34 -10.60 -8.16
N ALA A 806 16.70 -9.45 -7.93
CA ALA A 806 17.17 -8.17 -8.46
C ALA A 806 18.39 -7.60 -7.70
N LYS A 807 19.20 -6.83 -8.42
CA LYS A 807 20.30 -6.01 -7.86
C LYS A 807 19.79 -4.69 -7.28
N ASP A 808 18.81 -4.07 -7.95
CA ASP A 808 18.17 -2.83 -7.53
C ASP A 808 16.94 -3.09 -6.62
N ASN A 809 16.53 -2.07 -5.86
CA ASN A 809 15.27 -2.10 -5.11
C ASN A 809 14.06 -2.00 -6.06
N LEU A 810 13.32 -3.11 -6.24
CA LEU A 810 12.17 -3.17 -7.15
C LEU A 810 10.89 -2.47 -6.68
N TRP A 811 10.90 -1.81 -5.51
CA TRP A 811 9.87 -0.82 -5.18
C TRP A 811 10.03 0.50 -5.95
N ASP A 812 11.20 0.77 -6.55
CA ASP A 812 11.38 1.80 -7.58
C ASP A 812 10.83 1.31 -8.94
N PHE A 813 10.02 2.14 -9.59
CA PHE A 813 9.32 1.77 -10.82
C PHE A 813 10.23 1.63 -12.04
N ASP A 814 11.27 2.45 -12.18
CA ASP A 814 12.20 2.33 -13.30
C ASP A 814 13.18 1.17 -13.08
N ALA A 815 13.59 0.88 -11.84
CA ALA A 815 14.29 -0.37 -11.51
C ALA A 815 13.44 -1.61 -11.85
N LEU A 816 12.20 -1.66 -11.35
CA LEU A 816 11.22 -2.72 -11.65
C LEU A 816 11.02 -2.91 -13.17
N LYS A 817 10.89 -1.81 -13.90
CA LYS A 817 10.73 -1.79 -15.36
C LYS A 817 11.99 -2.25 -16.09
N ARG A 818 13.20 -1.85 -15.68
CA ARG A 818 14.47 -2.36 -16.25
C ARG A 818 14.57 -3.87 -16.04
N PHE A 819 14.53 -4.30 -14.78
CA PHE A 819 14.69 -5.69 -14.36
C PHE A 819 13.74 -6.64 -15.10
N THR A 820 12.43 -6.39 -15.05
CA THR A 820 11.43 -7.25 -15.71
C THR A 820 11.55 -7.26 -17.23
N THR A 821 11.88 -6.13 -17.86
CA THR A 821 12.08 -6.06 -19.33
C THR A 821 13.29 -6.88 -19.76
N ALA A 822 14.40 -6.77 -19.01
CA ALA A 822 15.61 -7.53 -19.27
C ALA A 822 15.40 -9.04 -19.01
N ALA A 823 14.74 -9.40 -17.91
CA ALA A 823 14.39 -10.78 -17.57
C ALA A 823 13.48 -11.44 -18.62
N GLN A 824 12.49 -10.71 -19.15
CA GLN A 824 11.64 -11.22 -20.23
C GLN A 824 12.36 -11.30 -21.60
N GLY A 825 13.48 -10.59 -21.77
CA GLY A 825 14.41 -10.79 -22.88
C GLY A 825 15.28 -12.05 -22.72
N ALA A 826 15.68 -12.40 -21.50
CA ALA A 826 16.38 -13.65 -21.19
C ALA A 826 15.46 -14.88 -21.34
N ASP A 827 14.23 -14.79 -20.85
CA ASP A 827 13.18 -15.81 -20.97
C ASP A 827 11.78 -15.20 -21.21
N PRO A 828 11.15 -15.39 -22.38
CA PRO A 828 9.76 -15.04 -22.61
C PRO A 828 8.76 -15.72 -21.66
N GLY A 829 9.14 -16.81 -21.00
CA GLY A 829 8.39 -17.50 -19.95
C GLY A 829 8.43 -16.81 -18.57
N ALA A 830 9.33 -15.85 -18.34
CA ALA A 830 9.59 -15.27 -17.02
C ALA A 830 8.34 -14.65 -16.37
N THR A 831 8.06 -15.05 -15.13
CA THR A 831 6.89 -14.64 -14.34
C THR A 831 7.30 -14.28 -12.90
N GLY A 832 6.34 -14.10 -11.99
CA GLY A 832 6.60 -13.84 -10.57
C GLY A 832 5.90 -12.57 -10.05
N LYS A 833 6.32 -12.11 -8.86
CA LYS A 833 5.77 -10.90 -8.20
C LYS A 833 6.05 -9.64 -9.03
N SER A 834 7.30 -9.45 -9.43
CA SER A 834 7.78 -8.29 -10.20
C SER A 834 6.94 -8.01 -11.46
N PHE A 835 6.70 -9.05 -12.28
CA PHE A 835 5.88 -8.95 -13.49
C PHE A 835 4.41 -8.60 -13.22
N ARG A 836 3.78 -9.24 -12.23
CA ARG A 836 2.39 -8.95 -11.85
C ARG A 836 2.24 -7.51 -11.36
N THR A 837 3.13 -7.05 -10.49
CA THR A 837 3.07 -5.68 -9.96
C THR A 837 3.31 -4.61 -11.02
N LEU A 838 4.29 -4.80 -11.93
CA LEU A 838 4.54 -3.83 -12.99
C LEU A 838 3.36 -3.69 -13.96
N GLU A 839 2.79 -4.81 -14.40
CA GLU A 839 1.65 -4.82 -15.30
C GLU A 839 0.37 -4.31 -14.60
N GLY A 840 0.21 -4.58 -13.30
CA GLY A 840 -0.83 -3.98 -12.47
C GLY A 840 -0.71 -2.46 -12.34
N LEU A 841 0.48 -1.93 -12.01
CA LEU A 841 0.73 -0.49 -11.92
C LEU A 841 0.45 0.23 -13.24
N ARG A 842 0.78 -0.41 -14.38
CA ARG A 842 0.43 0.09 -15.72
C ARG A 842 -1.08 0.10 -15.95
N GLN A 843 -1.78 -1.00 -15.69
CA GLN A 843 -3.23 -1.12 -15.87
C GLN A 843 -4.03 -0.17 -14.97
N MET A 844 -3.62 -0.01 -13.70
CA MET A 844 -4.21 0.97 -12.80
C MET A 844 -4.08 2.38 -13.40
N LYS A 845 -2.86 2.78 -13.79
CA LYS A 845 -2.61 4.10 -14.37
C LYS A 845 -3.44 4.35 -15.64
N SER A 846 -3.33 3.48 -16.65
CA SER A 846 -4.06 3.67 -17.92
C SER A 846 -5.58 3.55 -17.72
N GLY A 847 -6.03 2.66 -16.85
CA GLY A 847 -7.44 2.49 -16.51
C GLY A 847 -8.04 3.76 -15.89
N PHE A 848 -7.32 4.44 -14.98
CA PHE A 848 -7.76 5.72 -14.41
C PHE A 848 -7.75 6.88 -15.42
N GLU A 849 -6.71 6.97 -16.26
CA GLU A 849 -6.62 7.97 -17.31
C GLU A 849 -7.81 7.86 -18.28
N TRP A 850 -8.11 6.65 -18.77
CA TRP A 850 -9.26 6.40 -19.64
C TRP A 850 -10.61 6.54 -18.93
N ALA A 851 -10.75 6.07 -17.69
CA ALA A 851 -11.97 6.26 -16.90
C ALA A 851 -12.32 7.75 -16.72
N GLY A 852 -11.32 8.61 -16.50
CA GLY A 852 -11.51 10.07 -16.47
C GLY A 852 -11.99 10.64 -17.80
N VAL A 853 -11.44 10.18 -18.93
CA VAL A 853 -11.88 10.58 -20.29
C VAL A 853 -13.31 10.10 -20.58
N TYR A 854 -13.65 8.87 -20.24
CA TYR A 854 -14.99 8.31 -20.41
C TYR A 854 -16.02 9.02 -19.53
N ALA A 855 -15.68 9.33 -18.26
CA ALA A 855 -16.55 10.07 -17.36
C ALA A 855 -16.84 11.48 -17.89
N LEU A 856 -15.81 12.18 -18.37
CA LEU A 856 -15.97 13.49 -19.00
C LEU A 856 -16.85 13.41 -20.26
N GLY A 857 -16.65 12.41 -21.11
CA GLY A 857 -17.48 12.16 -22.30
C GLY A 857 -18.94 11.89 -21.97
N ALA A 858 -19.20 11.10 -20.93
CA ALA A 858 -20.54 10.80 -20.45
C ALA A 858 -21.26 12.05 -19.90
N ILE A 859 -20.55 12.90 -19.16
CA ILE A 859 -21.08 14.18 -18.67
C ILE A 859 -21.34 15.15 -19.83
N VAL A 860 -20.42 15.26 -20.80
CA VAL A 860 -20.64 16.06 -22.03
C VAL A 860 -21.93 15.62 -22.72
N LEU A 861 -22.20 14.31 -22.81
CA LEU A 861 -23.44 13.77 -23.37
C LEU A 861 -24.68 14.15 -22.53
N VAL A 862 -24.66 13.96 -21.21
CA VAL A 862 -25.79 14.32 -20.32
C VAL A 862 -26.12 15.82 -20.41
N LEU A 863 -25.10 16.68 -20.33
CA LEU A 863 -25.27 18.13 -20.46
C LEU A 863 -25.74 18.52 -21.86
N ALA A 864 -25.33 17.81 -22.92
CA ALA A 864 -25.83 18.05 -24.28
C ALA A 864 -27.31 17.69 -24.43
N LEU A 865 -27.76 16.59 -23.81
CA LEU A 865 -29.15 16.13 -23.87
C LEU A 865 -30.13 17.04 -23.10
N ASP A 866 -29.74 17.51 -21.90
CA ASP A 866 -30.51 18.47 -21.10
C ASP A 866 -30.44 19.88 -21.71
N PHE A 867 -29.24 20.40 -21.95
CA PHE A 867 -29.09 21.80 -22.32
C PHE A 867 -29.29 22.11 -23.80
N ARG A 868 -29.11 21.13 -24.70
CA ARG A 868 -29.35 21.17 -26.17
C ARG A 868 -28.68 22.31 -26.94
N ARG A 869 -27.72 23.00 -26.32
CA ARG A 869 -26.94 24.11 -26.89
C ARG A 869 -25.54 24.07 -26.32
N SER A 870 -24.52 24.18 -27.18
CA SER A 870 -23.10 24.19 -26.80
C SER A 870 -22.77 25.20 -25.69
N THR A 871 -23.38 26.39 -25.71
CA THR A 871 -23.22 27.40 -24.65
C THR A 871 -23.67 26.90 -23.28
N GLY A 872 -24.71 26.06 -23.21
CA GLY A 872 -25.16 25.45 -21.95
C GLY A 872 -24.18 24.39 -21.46
N VAL A 873 -23.70 23.53 -22.37
CA VAL A 873 -22.69 22.50 -22.06
C VAL A 873 -21.40 23.15 -21.53
N LEU A 874 -20.88 24.16 -22.22
CA LEU A 874 -19.68 24.90 -21.81
C LEU A 874 -19.86 25.63 -20.46
N LEU A 875 -21.05 26.16 -20.16
CA LEU A 875 -21.33 26.79 -18.86
C LEU A 875 -21.48 25.75 -17.72
N GLY A 876 -21.97 24.54 -18.02
CA GLY A 876 -22.04 23.44 -17.05
C GLY A 876 -20.67 22.81 -16.75
N LEU A 877 -19.80 22.70 -17.77
CA LEU A 877 -18.43 22.21 -17.62
C LEU A 877 -17.47 23.23 -16.99
N PHE A 878 -17.79 24.53 -17.02
CA PHE A 878 -16.90 25.59 -16.54
C PHE A 878 -16.50 25.46 -15.05
N PRO A 879 -17.43 25.23 -14.09
CA PRO A 879 -17.06 24.97 -12.70
C PRO A 879 -16.14 23.75 -12.54
N LEU A 880 -16.44 22.67 -13.25
CA LEU A 880 -15.68 21.43 -13.21
C LEU A 880 -14.24 21.62 -13.74
N ALA A 881 -14.10 22.22 -14.92
CA ALA A 881 -12.79 22.44 -15.54
C ALA A 881 -11.89 23.35 -14.68
N VAL A 882 -12.45 24.40 -14.08
CA VAL A 882 -11.71 25.25 -13.14
C VAL A 882 -11.41 24.50 -11.83
N GLY A 883 -12.37 23.74 -11.31
CA GLY A 883 -12.21 22.96 -10.07
C GLY A 883 -11.09 21.92 -10.15
N VAL A 884 -11.06 21.10 -11.21
CA VAL A 884 -10.01 20.11 -11.46
C VAL A 884 -8.64 20.78 -11.61
N ALA A 885 -8.55 21.87 -12.39
CA ALA A 885 -7.30 22.60 -12.58
C ALA A 885 -6.76 23.24 -11.28
N LEU A 886 -7.63 23.78 -10.43
CA LEU A 886 -7.28 24.26 -9.10
C LEU A 886 -6.84 23.11 -8.18
N THR A 887 -7.47 21.94 -8.28
CA THR A 887 -7.17 20.75 -7.46
C THR A 887 -5.78 20.20 -7.74
N LEU A 888 -5.46 19.94 -9.01
CA LEU A 888 -4.14 19.43 -9.42
C LEU A 888 -3.02 20.43 -9.07
N GLY A 889 -3.27 21.72 -9.24
CA GLY A 889 -2.33 22.77 -8.83
C GLY A 889 -2.15 22.90 -7.32
N PHE A 890 -3.23 22.76 -6.53
CA PHE A 890 -3.16 22.76 -5.07
C PHE A 890 -2.43 21.53 -4.52
N MET A 891 -2.67 20.34 -5.10
CA MET A 891 -1.90 19.13 -4.76
C MET A 891 -0.40 19.35 -5.02
N ALA A 892 -0.04 19.88 -6.19
CA ALA A 892 1.37 20.19 -6.51
C ALA A 892 1.97 21.29 -5.60
N LEU A 893 1.20 22.30 -5.20
CA LEU A 893 1.62 23.34 -4.24
C LEU A 893 1.88 22.77 -2.84
N CYS A 894 1.09 21.80 -2.41
CA CYS A 894 1.23 21.13 -1.10
C CYS A 894 2.21 19.94 -1.12
N GLY A 895 2.86 19.66 -2.25
CA GLY A 895 3.77 18.51 -2.40
C GLY A 895 3.08 17.14 -2.40
N LEU A 896 1.75 17.09 -2.61
CA LEU A 896 0.96 15.86 -2.63
C LEU A 896 1.13 15.17 -3.99
N ALA A 897 1.73 13.99 -4.01
CA ALA A 897 1.81 13.16 -5.21
C ALA A 897 0.44 12.57 -5.61
N LEU A 898 0.25 12.32 -6.90
CA LEU A 898 -0.74 11.35 -7.36
C LEU A 898 -0.24 9.93 -7.05
N ASN A 899 -1.13 9.02 -6.73
CA ASN A 899 -0.81 7.62 -6.44
C ASN A 899 -1.97 6.69 -6.90
N PRO A 900 -1.77 5.36 -6.96
CA PRO A 900 -2.79 4.42 -7.43
C PRO A 900 -4.14 4.45 -6.68
N ALA A 901 -4.20 4.94 -5.44
CA ALA A 901 -5.45 5.08 -4.69
C ALA A 901 -6.10 6.46 -4.91
N ASN A 902 -5.34 7.55 -4.79
CA ASN A 902 -5.90 8.89 -4.92
C ASN A 902 -6.20 9.29 -6.37
N MET A 903 -5.64 8.62 -7.38
CA MET A 903 -5.98 8.88 -8.78
C MET A 903 -7.40 8.41 -9.16
N ILE A 904 -8.03 7.54 -8.34
CA ILE A 904 -9.47 7.26 -8.37
C ILE A 904 -10.28 8.57 -8.24
N ALA A 905 -9.76 9.58 -7.53
CA ALA A 905 -10.45 10.85 -7.35
C ALA A 905 -10.72 11.59 -8.68
N LEU A 906 -9.95 11.36 -9.75
CA LEU A 906 -10.11 12.11 -11.00
C LEU A 906 -11.48 11.87 -11.69
N PRO A 907 -11.91 10.64 -12.03
CA PRO A 907 -13.26 10.39 -12.55
C PRO A 907 -14.37 10.74 -11.53
N LEU A 908 -14.13 10.59 -10.23
CA LEU A 908 -15.11 10.91 -9.18
C LEU A 908 -15.37 12.42 -9.05
N ILE A 909 -14.30 13.24 -9.07
CA ILE A 909 -14.40 14.72 -9.10
C ILE A 909 -15.03 15.18 -10.41
N VAL A 910 -14.81 14.46 -11.51
CA VAL A 910 -15.47 14.73 -12.80
C VAL A 910 -16.99 14.60 -12.68
N GLY A 911 -17.51 13.54 -12.06
CA GLY A 911 -18.93 13.41 -11.69
C GLY A 911 -19.40 14.51 -10.73
N VAL A 912 -19.01 14.41 -9.46
CA VAL A 912 -19.47 15.28 -8.36
C VAL A 912 -19.26 16.77 -8.62
N GLY A 913 -18.21 17.12 -9.35
CA GLY A 913 -17.87 18.50 -9.69
C GLY A 913 -18.85 19.18 -10.64
N VAL A 914 -19.59 18.43 -11.46
CA VAL A 914 -20.57 19.01 -12.40
C VAL A 914 -21.89 19.36 -11.73
N ASP A 915 -22.33 18.59 -10.74
CA ASP A 915 -23.66 18.68 -10.12
C ASP A 915 -23.93 20.07 -9.52
N ASN A 916 -22.93 20.60 -8.80
CA ASN A 916 -22.94 21.97 -8.27
C ASN A 916 -23.15 23.04 -9.37
N GLY A 917 -22.57 22.82 -10.56
CA GLY A 917 -22.77 23.67 -11.74
C GLY A 917 -24.15 23.50 -12.38
N VAL A 918 -24.66 22.26 -12.46
CA VAL A 918 -25.99 21.93 -13.01
C VAL A 918 -27.10 22.62 -12.22
N HIS A 919 -27.06 22.58 -10.88
CA HIS A 919 -28.07 23.22 -10.03
C HIS A 919 -28.09 24.75 -10.20
N VAL A 920 -26.92 25.40 -10.25
CA VAL A 920 -26.80 26.85 -10.51
C VAL A 920 -27.30 27.20 -11.93
N LEU A 921 -27.04 26.35 -12.92
CA LEU A 921 -27.42 26.59 -14.31
C LEU A 921 -28.92 26.34 -14.57
N HIS A 922 -29.59 25.48 -13.79
CA HIS A 922 -31.06 25.38 -13.77
C HIS A 922 -31.71 26.59 -13.07
N ASP A 923 -31.15 27.11 -11.98
CA ASP A 923 -31.60 28.38 -11.34
C ASP A 923 -31.43 29.60 -12.26
N TYR A 924 -30.44 29.61 -13.16
CA TYR A 924 -30.31 30.60 -14.24
C TYR A 924 -31.32 30.40 -15.39
N ARG A 925 -31.88 29.19 -15.56
CA ARG A 925 -32.91 28.90 -16.57
C ARG A 925 -34.31 29.29 -16.11
N SER A 926 -34.63 29.11 -14.82
CA SER A 926 -35.95 29.42 -14.25
C SER A 926 -36.18 30.91 -13.95
N ARG A 927 -35.12 31.73 -13.82
CA ARG A 927 -35.22 33.16 -13.48
C ARG A 927 -35.57 34.08 -14.66
N ASP A 928 -36.21 35.19 -14.34
CA ASP A 928 -36.56 36.26 -15.29
C ASP A 928 -35.31 36.98 -15.85
N ARG A 929 -35.15 36.91 -17.18
CA ARG A 929 -34.03 37.47 -17.96
C ARG A 929 -34.16 38.96 -18.28
N ARG A 930 -35.11 39.66 -17.65
CA ARG A 930 -35.18 41.14 -17.64
C ARG A 930 -34.18 41.79 -16.68
N ARG A 931 -33.60 41.03 -15.75
CA ARG A 931 -32.56 41.49 -14.80
C ARG A 931 -31.32 40.62 -14.92
N ALA A 932 -30.14 41.18 -14.64
CA ALA A 932 -28.89 40.42 -14.69
C ALA A 932 -28.82 39.40 -13.53
N TYR A 933 -28.51 38.15 -13.85
CA TYR A 933 -28.57 37.00 -12.94
C TYR A 933 -27.99 37.24 -11.55
N ARG A 934 -28.71 36.80 -10.53
CA ARG A 934 -28.23 36.61 -9.15
C ARG A 934 -28.73 35.26 -8.65
N LEU A 935 -27.81 34.46 -8.11
CA LEU A 935 -28.06 33.13 -7.54
C LEU A 935 -29.18 33.17 -6.49
N GLY A 936 -30.06 32.17 -6.52
CA GLY A 936 -31.16 32.03 -5.56
C GLY A 936 -30.71 31.79 -4.12
N ALA A 937 -31.49 32.27 -3.15
CA ALA A 937 -31.21 32.08 -1.73
C ALA A 937 -31.40 30.61 -1.30
N ALA A 938 -32.47 29.92 -1.73
CA ALA A 938 -32.57 28.47 -1.57
C ALA A 938 -31.49 27.73 -2.38
N THR A 939 -31.34 28.03 -3.68
CA THR A 939 -30.38 27.32 -4.56
C THR A 939 -28.95 27.40 -4.04
N GLY A 940 -28.47 28.59 -3.69
CA GLY A 940 -27.11 28.80 -3.17
C GLY A 940 -26.90 28.19 -1.79
N ARG A 941 -27.92 28.18 -0.92
CA ARG A 941 -27.87 27.43 0.36
C ARG A 941 -27.83 25.92 0.12
N GLY A 942 -28.69 25.38 -0.75
CA GLY A 942 -28.75 23.96 -1.07
C GLY A 942 -27.44 23.44 -1.65
N VAL A 943 -26.87 24.14 -2.65
CA VAL A 943 -25.57 23.80 -3.26
C VAL A 943 -24.42 23.92 -2.25
N LEU A 944 -24.41 24.95 -1.40
CA LEU A 944 -23.38 25.08 -0.34
C LEU A 944 -23.49 23.97 0.70
N VAL A 945 -24.69 23.62 1.15
CA VAL A 945 -24.89 22.56 2.15
C VAL A 945 -24.54 21.20 1.55
N ALA A 946 -24.94 20.91 0.31
CA ALA A 946 -24.62 19.66 -0.36
C ALA A 946 -23.11 19.48 -0.60
N GLY A 947 -22.43 20.51 -1.13
CA GLY A 947 -20.98 20.48 -1.26
C GLY A 947 -20.25 20.34 0.10
N LEU A 948 -20.83 20.88 1.20
CA LEU A 948 -20.33 20.64 2.56
C LEU A 948 -20.64 19.22 3.07
N THR A 949 -21.77 18.60 2.74
CA THR A 949 -22.05 17.18 3.00
C THR A 949 -20.96 16.31 2.39
N THR A 950 -20.62 16.58 1.12
CA THR A 950 -19.65 15.79 0.37
C THR A 950 -18.22 16.01 0.84
N VAL A 951 -17.84 17.27 1.13
CA VAL A 951 -16.57 17.62 1.77
C VAL A 951 -16.44 16.96 3.16
N LEU A 952 -17.54 16.82 3.91
CA LEU A 952 -17.53 16.17 5.22
C LEU A 952 -17.46 14.64 5.10
N GLY A 953 -18.18 14.04 4.14
CA GLY A 953 -18.16 12.59 3.89
C GLY A 953 -16.81 12.09 3.40
N PHE A 954 -16.21 12.73 2.39
CA PHE A 954 -14.82 12.43 2.00
C PHE A 954 -13.82 12.87 3.07
N GLY A 955 -14.16 13.90 3.85
CA GLY A 955 -13.36 14.43 4.96
C GLY A 955 -13.11 13.44 6.10
N THR A 956 -14.00 12.47 6.36
CA THR A 956 -13.75 11.46 7.41
C THR A 956 -12.73 10.40 7.00
N MET A 957 -12.52 10.18 5.70
CA MET A 957 -11.51 9.24 5.20
C MET A 957 -10.08 9.71 5.53
N LEU A 958 -9.84 11.01 5.75
CA LEU A 958 -8.55 11.56 6.19
C LEU A 958 -8.12 11.07 7.59
N ILE A 959 -9.04 10.47 8.35
CA ILE A 959 -8.79 9.92 9.70
C ILE A 959 -8.33 8.46 9.63
N ALA A 960 -8.40 7.82 8.44
CA ALA A 960 -7.92 6.46 8.23
C ALA A 960 -6.40 6.35 8.43
N ARG A 961 -5.95 5.21 8.97
CA ARG A 961 -4.55 4.81 9.09
C ARG A 961 -4.00 4.29 7.76
N HIS A 962 -4.87 3.80 6.89
CA HIS A 962 -4.54 3.34 5.54
C HIS A 962 -4.30 4.53 4.61
N GLU A 963 -3.05 4.75 4.19
CA GLU A 963 -2.65 5.92 3.39
C GLU A 963 -3.39 6.05 2.06
N GLY A 964 -3.67 4.91 1.40
CA GLY A 964 -4.53 4.87 0.22
C GLY A 964 -5.90 5.54 0.42
N MET A 965 -6.60 5.26 1.54
CA MET A 965 -7.90 5.89 1.84
C MET A 965 -7.76 7.35 2.26
N ALA A 966 -6.78 7.67 3.11
CA ALA A 966 -6.56 9.04 3.58
C ALA A 966 -6.19 9.99 2.44
N SER A 967 -5.32 9.55 1.52
CA SER A 967 -4.90 10.34 0.35
C SER A 967 -6.00 10.47 -0.72
N LEU A 968 -6.84 9.44 -0.90
CA LEU A 968 -8.05 9.49 -1.73
C LEU A 968 -9.08 10.49 -1.17
N GLY A 969 -9.39 10.39 0.12
CA GLY A 969 -10.28 11.32 0.81
C GLY A 969 -9.79 12.76 0.71
N LEU A 970 -8.49 13.00 0.88
CA LEU A 970 -7.88 14.33 0.77
C LEU A 970 -8.03 14.90 -0.65
N ALA A 971 -7.71 14.13 -1.68
CA ALA A 971 -7.86 14.54 -3.08
C ALA A 971 -9.33 14.87 -3.44
N LEU A 972 -10.27 14.02 -3.02
CA LEU A 972 -11.71 14.25 -3.20
C LEU A 972 -12.20 15.50 -2.44
N THR A 973 -11.75 15.70 -1.21
CA THR A 973 -12.12 16.86 -0.36
C THR A 973 -11.66 18.18 -0.97
N ILE A 974 -10.41 18.24 -1.47
CA ILE A 974 -9.88 19.39 -2.22
C ILE A 974 -10.68 19.59 -3.52
N GLY A 975 -10.91 18.50 -4.26
CA GLY A 975 -11.65 18.45 -5.51
C GLY A 975 -13.03 19.09 -5.44
N VAL A 976 -13.86 18.59 -4.53
CA VAL A 976 -15.22 19.09 -4.34
C VAL A 976 -15.24 20.52 -3.81
N THR A 977 -14.30 20.88 -2.92
CA THR A 977 -14.15 22.27 -2.44
C THR A 977 -13.85 23.23 -3.60
N CYS A 978 -12.95 22.86 -4.51
CA CYS A 978 -12.60 23.67 -5.68
C CYS A 978 -13.76 23.77 -6.68
N CYS A 979 -14.45 22.67 -6.98
CA CYS A 979 -15.63 22.66 -7.86
C CYS A 979 -16.80 23.46 -7.28
N MET A 980 -17.12 23.30 -5.98
CA MET A 980 -18.14 24.08 -5.28
C MET A 980 -17.80 25.58 -5.28
N GLY A 981 -16.54 25.95 -5.01
CA GLY A 981 -16.07 27.33 -5.07
C GLY A 981 -16.25 27.95 -6.47
N ALA A 982 -15.89 27.21 -7.52
CA ALA A 982 -16.09 27.65 -8.90
C ALA A 982 -17.58 27.77 -9.26
N ALA A 983 -18.44 26.86 -8.79
CA ALA A 983 -19.87 26.87 -9.04
C ALA A 983 -20.61 28.00 -8.29
N LEU A 984 -20.24 28.30 -7.04
CA LEU A 984 -20.91 29.33 -6.23
C LEU A 984 -20.39 30.76 -6.47
N LEU A 985 -19.12 30.92 -6.88
CA LEU A 985 -18.49 32.24 -7.05
C LEU A 985 -18.30 32.61 -8.53
N LEU A 986 -17.64 31.75 -9.31
CA LEU A 986 -17.18 32.10 -10.65
C LEU A 986 -18.32 32.01 -11.68
N LEU A 987 -19.09 30.92 -11.68
CA LEU A 987 -20.19 30.73 -12.64
C LEU A 987 -21.27 31.82 -12.54
N PRO A 988 -21.79 32.20 -11.34
CA PRO A 988 -22.69 33.34 -11.21
C PRO A 988 -22.09 34.66 -11.69
N ALA A 989 -20.78 34.88 -11.53
CA ALA A 989 -20.10 36.07 -12.05
C ALA A 989 -20.00 36.07 -13.59
N VAL A 990 -19.73 34.92 -14.23
CA VAL A 990 -19.80 34.76 -15.70
C VAL A 990 -21.21 35.03 -16.21
N LEU A 991 -22.23 34.41 -15.60
CA LEU A 991 -23.64 34.56 -15.99
C LEU A 991 -24.12 36.02 -15.82
N ASN A 992 -23.80 36.66 -14.69
CA ASN A 992 -24.14 38.07 -14.46
C ASN A 992 -23.49 39.00 -15.49
N LEU A 993 -22.24 38.75 -15.89
CA LEU A 993 -21.55 39.53 -16.93
C LEU A 993 -22.12 39.26 -18.33
N HIS A 994 -22.53 38.02 -18.63
CA HIS A 994 -23.21 37.65 -19.86
C HIS A 994 -24.55 38.40 -20.00
N ASP A 995 -25.39 38.38 -18.96
CA ASP A 995 -26.64 39.14 -18.96
C ASP A 995 -26.43 40.65 -19.06
N ARG A 996 -25.48 41.23 -18.31
CA ARG A 996 -25.19 42.68 -18.42
C ARG A 996 -24.84 43.04 -19.87
N ARG A 997 -23.97 42.26 -20.53
CA ARG A 997 -23.61 42.45 -21.95
C ARG A 997 -24.82 42.30 -22.89
N ARG A 998 -25.72 41.34 -22.63
CA ARG A 998 -26.94 41.11 -23.40
C ARG A 998 -27.93 42.27 -23.27
N LEU A 999 -28.18 42.73 -22.04
CA LEU A 999 -29.08 43.85 -21.73
C LEU A 999 -28.57 45.17 -22.33
N THR A 1000 -27.26 45.45 -22.25
CA THR A 1000 -26.66 46.64 -22.89
C THR A 1000 -26.65 46.62 -24.42
N ARG A 1001 -26.92 45.46 -25.05
CA ARG A 1001 -26.99 45.30 -26.52
C ARG A 1001 -28.41 45.33 -27.07
N GLY A 1002 -29.39 45.77 -26.28
CA GLY A 1002 -30.78 45.98 -26.73
C GLY A 1002 -31.49 44.72 -27.24
N HIS A 1003 -30.95 43.52 -27.01
CA HIS A 1003 -31.55 42.28 -27.50
C HIS A 1003 -32.89 42.04 -26.77
N PRO A 1004 -34.00 41.80 -27.51
CA PRO A 1004 -35.32 41.69 -26.90
C PRO A 1004 -35.33 40.58 -25.83
N PRO A 1005 -36.07 40.76 -24.72
CA PRO A 1005 -36.15 39.76 -23.66
C PRO A 1005 -36.66 38.45 -24.25
N VAL A 1006 -35.80 37.42 -24.27
CA VAL A 1006 -36.27 36.04 -24.43
C VAL A 1006 -37.21 35.82 -23.25
N ALA A 1007 -38.48 35.53 -23.54
CA ALA A 1007 -39.47 35.30 -22.50
C ALA A 1007 -38.94 34.26 -21.51
N ALA A 1008 -39.02 34.57 -20.22
CA ALA A 1008 -38.79 33.57 -19.19
C ALA A 1008 -39.77 32.41 -19.42
N VAL A 1009 -39.34 31.19 -19.14
CA VAL A 1009 -40.22 30.00 -19.21
C VAL A 1009 -41.11 30.00 -17.96
N LEU A 1010 -42.01 30.98 -17.91
CA LEU A 1010 -43.07 31.15 -16.93
C LEU A 1010 -44.37 30.63 -17.54
N PRO A 1011 -44.77 29.36 -17.26
CA PRO A 1011 -46.15 29.17 -16.87
C PRO A 1011 -46.44 30.07 -15.65
N PHE A 1012 -47.70 30.45 -15.44
CA PHE A 1012 -48.14 31.19 -14.23
C PHE A 1012 -47.73 32.65 -14.04
N ASP A 1013 -47.85 33.52 -15.06
CA ASP A 1013 -48.50 34.82 -14.80
C ASP A 1013 -49.21 35.42 -16.03
N ARG A 1014 -50.37 34.84 -16.37
CA ARG A 1014 -51.35 35.41 -17.30
C ARG A 1014 -52.67 35.78 -16.60
N ALA A 1015 -52.62 36.05 -15.29
CA ALA A 1015 -53.80 36.30 -14.45
C ALA A 1015 -53.92 37.76 -13.96
N LYS A 1016 -53.04 38.66 -14.42
CA LYS A 1016 -53.08 40.12 -14.15
C LYS A 1016 -52.93 40.97 -15.42
N ALA A 1017 -53.35 40.42 -16.56
CA ALA A 1017 -53.33 41.09 -17.87
C ALA A 1017 -54.60 40.71 -18.67
N ALA A 1018 -55.75 40.94 -18.04
CA ALA A 1018 -57.10 40.89 -18.59
C ALA A 1018 -57.94 41.93 -17.85
#